data_AF-A0A8H7CGB1-F1
#
_entry.id   AF-A0A8H7CGB1-F1
#
_cell.length_a   1.000
_cell.length_b   1.000
_cell.length_c   1.000
_cell.angle_alpha   90.00
_cell.angle_beta   90.00
_cell.angle_gamma   90.00
#
_symmetry.space_group_name_H-M   'P 1'
#
loop_
_entity.id
_entity.type
_entity.pdbx_description
1 polymer ?
#
loop_
_entity_poly.entity_id
_entity_poly.type
_entity_poly.pdbx_seq_one_letter_code
_entity_poly.pdbx_strand_id
1 'polypeptide(L)'
;MASDILFGRIPKTGVTLFSTSRILGESPVGKPFEEKKNLADFWYIQSIVILKSHVFAPILPGAKCCPHVDLDQVAEPHTQPSRALIKDRLQTDLEEQCATASPTRDIFTKTAAFIAGIRTLGCGSHETDALPELSPSELLHKNFWDEHHKMLKRGYVPTKASCSGRVFLDFNQQGQPLVRCEFFSSDNRLHLCRFLDESYDLDYIEAYFHEDEDELERIENAAQAMGYGPLVACRTVTNFSSQRVHCPHDHRNDEGHPLKNFEPSALIFLSFQAASTPTPSLFPKKTPVHIRHEISTLLNSINDDLADLTPRRFLRHPVVKSYLQRQFPNVFNPTLIELHTSLANRAHLKAYITAAKVDLFPAGTGWKGVLRLKEWQDSHLLQKEHYIRKILEIPDFPVDEFDVDGPLSPSTAPPTTLRIIICMSPIGSERLKKSQYIQSDIGFRRIEGFMEFEMAAMDRIANTSVIFLRVYLNRQTAAAHHIILSEIGQIVEQDTGSAIWWRHLHADSATETPAGMILQWTGDQHGGQAKGIGLYLQELAQGMPNWVQDKIRSKFAFSALCWERSFIPEDVWKAGEAHSNLIESVHADVNREGVRCTLVGGLKKGQAFDKMKMKTLEVFEDFNIRPSNKSGHVSENAIKSLKRKNVANHRNLSKEDEKISAHNDKAQKSYDAWQKASKSQQIAAGILRGVNPETQRALYQTRFQEFTKFRQACERAEGKYKKRC
;
A
#
# COMPACT_ATOMS: atom_id res chain seq x y z
N MET A 1 6.87 70.19 35.82
CA MET A 1 6.99 71.33 34.88
C MET A 1 6.93 70.71 33.50
N ALA A 2 5.78 70.73 32.82
CA ALA A 2 5.35 71.82 31.90
C ALA A 2 6.43 72.07 30.84
N SER A 3 6.19 72.13 29.54
CA SER A 3 5.02 72.06 28.64
C SER A 3 5.66 72.06 27.22
N ASP A 4 5.05 71.52 26.16
CA ASP A 4 4.29 72.27 25.15
C ASP A 4 3.97 71.26 24.01
N ILE A 5 2.72 70.97 23.65
CA ILE A 5 1.73 71.73 22.83
C ILE A 5 1.96 71.58 21.31
N LEU A 6 1.07 70.81 20.64
CA LEU A 6 0.12 71.31 19.62
C LEU A 6 -0.88 70.21 19.18
N PHE A 7 -2.18 70.56 19.25
CA PHE A 7 -3.37 69.76 18.96
C PHE A 7 -4.12 70.31 17.74
N GLY A 8 -4.80 69.43 17.00
CA GLY A 8 -5.94 69.72 16.10
C GLY A 8 -6.03 68.67 14.98
N ARG A 9 -7.17 68.08 14.61
CA ARG A 9 -8.60 68.19 14.97
C ARG A 9 -9.29 66.84 14.64
N ILE A 10 -10.31 66.50 15.41
CA ILE A 10 -11.34 65.46 15.18
C ILE A 10 -12.69 66.19 14.97
N PRO A 11 -13.65 65.60 14.22
CA PRO A 11 -15.08 65.73 14.55
C PRO A 11 -15.73 64.34 14.69
N LYS A 12 -16.22 63.90 15.85
CA LYS A 12 -17.52 64.13 16.54
C LYS A 12 -18.79 63.62 15.80
N THR A 13 -19.28 62.50 16.32
CA THR A 13 -20.66 62.01 16.53
C THR A 13 -21.84 62.97 16.38
N GLY A 14 -23.02 62.46 15.97
CA GLY A 14 -24.31 63.06 16.35
C GLY A 14 -25.54 62.67 15.51
N VAL A 15 -26.54 62.12 16.19
CA VAL A 15 -27.88 61.67 15.77
C VAL A 15 -28.87 62.85 15.58
N THR A 16 -29.84 62.76 14.66
CA THR A 16 -31.20 63.39 14.71
C THR A 16 -32.07 62.87 13.53
N LEU A 17 -33.13 62.07 13.78
CA LEU A 17 -34.56 62.41 13.86
C LEU A 17 -35.20 62.96 12.55
N PHE A 18 -36.17 62.20 12.01
CA PHE A 18 -37.39 62.76 11.42
C PHE A 18 -38.60 61.85 11.75
N SER A 19 -39.63 62.49 12.30
CA SER A 19 -40.94 61.92 12.65
C SER A 19 -41.96 62.12 11.52
N THR A 20 -43.00 61.30 11.49
CA THR A 20 -44.42 61.59 11.14
C THR A 20 -45.17 60.24 11.16
N SER A 21 -46.43 60.02 11.55
CA SER A 21 -47.39 60.60 12.49
C SER A 21 -48.73 59.84 12.30
N ARG A 22 -49.40 59.45 13.40
CA ARG A 22 -50.87 59.13 13.56
C ARG A 22 -51.39 57.86 12.81
N ILE A 23 -52.31 57.04 13.32
CA ILE A 23 -53.67 57.30 13.88
C ILE A 23 -54.08 56.17 14.88
N LEU A 24 -54.99 56.53 15.80
CA LEU A 24 -55.63 55.80 16.91
C LEU A 24 -56.71 54.76 16.52
N GLY A 25 -57.02 53.88 17.48
CA GLY A 25 -58.33 53.23 17.71
C GLY A 25 -58.45 51.80 17.19
N GLU A 26 -59.14 50.83 17.80
CA GLU A 26 -59.95 50.66 19.01
C GLU A 26 -60.04 49.12 19.22
N SER A 27 -60.26 48.65 20.46
CA SER A 27 -60.69 47.27 20.77
C SER A 27 -62.23 47.22 20.71
N PRO A 28 -62.91 46.11 20.34
CA PRO A 28 -63.30 45.14 21.38
C PRO A 28 -63.55 43.66 20.95
N VAL A 29 -63.30 42.75 21.91
CA VAL A 29 -64.18 41.63 22.36
C VAL A 29 -64.53 40.47 21.38
N GLY A 30 -64.23 39.24 21.81
CA GLY A 30 -64.96 38.02 21.40
C GLY A 30 -64.14 36.72 21.32
N LYS A 31 -64.05 35.96 22.42
CA LYS A 31 -63.72 34.51 22.43
C LYS A 31 -64.95 33.68 22.01
N PRO A 32 -64.91 32.33 21.89
CA PRO A 32 -63.84 31.39 21.48
C PRO A 32 -64.33 30.44 20.35
N PHE A 33 -63.43 29.71 19.66
CA PHE A 33 -63.50 28.24 19.49
C PHE A 33 -62.52 27.70 18.43
N GLU A 34 -61.93 26.58 18.82
CA GLU A 34 -61.42 25.44 18.03
C GLU A 34 -60.07 25.48 17.29
N GLU A 35 -59.22 24.59 17.81
CA GLU A 35 -57.85 24.28 17.45
C GLU A 35 -57.74 23.49 16.14
N LYS A 36 -56.94 24.00 15.20
CA LYS A 36 -56.06 23.19 14.36
C LYS A 36 -54.70 23.88 14.26
N LYS A 37 -53.77 23.52 15.15
CA LYS A 37 -52.38 23.96 15.10
C LYS A 37 -51.61 23.14 14.08
N ASN A 38 -51.12 23.84 13.06
CA ASN A 38 -50.05 23.40 12.17
C ASN A 38 -48.70 23.53 12.90
N LEU A 39 -47.80 22.59 12.59
CA LEU A 39 -46.42 22.52 13.04
C LEU A 39 -45.60 23.72 12.60
N ALA A 40 -45.22 24.58 13.55
CA ALA A 40 -43.97 25.34 13.58
C ALA A 40 -44.01 26.15 14.87
N ASP A 41 -43.50 25.57 15.97
CA ASP A 41 -43.04 26.25 17.20
C ASP A 41 -42.79 25.19 18.29
N PHE A 42 -41.68 24.47 18.16
CA PHE A 42 -41.02 23.77 19.26
C PHE A 42 -39.51 23.85 18.96
N TRP A 43 -38.69 23.97 20.00
CA TRP A 43 -37.24 24.24 20.00
C TRP A 43 -36.82 25.71 20.22
N TYR A 44 -37.33 26.29 21.30
CA TYR A 44 -36.51 27.16 22.15
C TYR A 44 -36.83 26.83 23.62
N ILE A 45 -35.84 26.91 24.50
CA ILE A 45 -35.80 26.51 25.92
C ILE A 45 -35.31 25.06 26.15
N GLN A 46 -33.98 24.91 26.25
CA GLN A 46 -33.35 24.28 27.43
C GLN A 46 -31.87 24.66 27.46
N SER A 47 -31.52 25.54 28.38
CA SER A 47 -30.16 25.75 28.86
C SER A 47 -30.22 25.71 30.38
N ILE A 48 -29.16 25.16 30.99
CA ILE A 48 -28.83 25.16 32.43
C ILE A 48 -29.46 24.01 33.23
N VAL A 49 -28.76 22.86 33.27
CA VAL A 49 -28.27 22.18 34.50
C VAL A 49 -27.08 21.29 34.07
N ILE A 50 -25.85 21.67 34.39
CA ILE A 50 -24.72 20.71 34.48
C ILE A 50 -24.33 20.69 35.96
N LEU A 51 -24.67 19.58 36.60
CA LEU A 51 -24.26 19.24 37.96
C LEU A 51 -22.78 18.85 37.96
N LYS A 52 -22.09 19.31 39.02
CA LYS A 52 -20.72 18.94 39.40
C LYS A 52 -20.58 17.42 39.54
N SER A 53 -19.52 16.84 38.97
CA SER A 53 -18.76 15.78 39.62
C SER A 53 -17.39 15.54 38.93
N HIS A 54 -16.37 15.50 39.79
CA HIS A 54 -15.01 15.00 39.63
C HIS A 54 -13.97 15.74 38.77
N VAL A 55 -12.81 15.86 39.39
CA VAL A 55 -11.58 16.55 39.02
C VAL A 55 -10.99 15.89 37.78
N PHE A 56 -11.13 16.53 36.62
CA PHE A 56 -10.28 16.27 35.46
C PHE A 56 -9.20 17.35 35.41
N ALA A 57 -7.94 16.92 35.46
CA ALA A 57 -6.80 17.76 35.10
C ALA A 57 -7.03 18.38 33.71
N PRO A 58 -6.53 19.59 33.41
CA PRO A 58 -6.86 20.27 32.16
C PRO A 58 -6.23 19.52 30.98
N ILE A 59 -7.05 18.74 30.29
CA ILE A 59 -6.69 18.10 29.01
C ILE A 59 -6.44 19.22 27.97
N LEU A 60 -5.31 19.11 27.26
CA LEU A 60 -4.82 20.07 26.26
C LEU A 60 -5.91 20.54 25.27
N PRO A 61 -6.08 21.85 25.06
CA PRO A 61 -6.80 22.35 23.89
C PRO A 61 -6.04 21.96 22.62
N GLY A 62 -6.59 21.07 21.79
CA GLY A 62 -6.04 20.77 20.47
C GLY A 62 -5.15 19.52 20.35
N ALA A 63 -5.17 18.61 21.33
CA ALA A 63 -4.54 17.29 21.23
C ALA A 63 -5.51 16.15 21.63
N LYS A 64 -5.25 14.94 21.12
CA LYS A 64 -5.89 13.67 21.48
C LYS A 64 -4.86 12.79 22.18
N CYS A 65 -5.06 12.48 23.46
CA CYS A 65 -4.18 11.62 24.25
C CYS A 65 -4.78 10.22 24.37
N CYS A 66 -3.95 9.18 24.37
CA CYS A 66 -4.41 7.83 24.66
C CYS A 66 -4.82 7.74 26.15
N PRO A 67 -5.91 7.02 26.51
CA PRO A 67 -6.33 6.85 27.90
C PRO A 67 -5.28 6.21 28.83
N HIS A 68 -4.33 5.45 28.28
CA HIS A 68 -3.23 4.80 29.01
C HIS A 68 -1.96 5.65 29.06
N VAL A 69 -2.08 6.94 28.75
CA VAL A 69 -1.00 7.89 28.93
C VAL A 69 -0.82 8.19 30.41
N ASP A 70 0.39 8.02 30.90
CA ASP A 70 0.77 8.51 32.22
C ASP A 70 0.62 10.04 32.24
N LEU A 71 -0.46 10.50 32.86
CA LEU A 71 -0.82 11.91 32.90
C LEU A 71 0.22 12.73 33.65
N ASP A 72 0.96 12.14 34.61
CA ASP A 72 2.00 12.83 35.36
C ASP A 72 3.25 13.07 34.50
N GLN A 73 3.54 12.16 33.54
CA GLN A 73 4.59 12.35 32.52
C GLN A 73 4.20 13.34 31.40
N VAL A 74 2.90 13.61 31.22
CA VAL A 74 2.36 14.52 30.18
C VAL A 74 1.89 15.86 30.75
N ALA A 75 1.86 16.00 32.08
CA ALA A 75 1.44 17.20 32.80
C ALA A 75 2.48 18.33 32.84
N GLU A 76 3.63 18.21 32.16
CA GLU A 76 4.51 19.38 31.99
C GLU A 76 3.74 20.50 31.25
N PRO A 77 3.80 21.75 31.73
CA PRO A 77 2.91 22.81 31.28
C PRO A 77 3.30 23.31 29.88
N HIS A 78 2.85 22.61 28.85
CA HIS A 78 2.81 23.10 27.46
C HIS A 78 1.68 24.11 27.30
N THR A 79 1.72 25.20 28.07
CA THR A 79 0.77 26.32 27.94
C THR A 79 0.92 27.06 26.60
N GLN A 80 2.04 26.83 25.89
CA GLN A 80 2.27 27.23 24.50
C GLN A 80 3.13 26.19 23.76
N PRO A 81 2.56 25.11 23.19
CA PRO A 81 3.34 24.15 22.41
C PRO A 81 3.90 24.85 21.16
N SER A 82 5.22 24.98 21.08
CA SER A 82 5.90 25.47 19.87
C SER A 82 6.15 24.31 18.91
N ARG A 83 6.32 24.60 17.62
CA ARG A 83 6.68 23.60 16.61
C ARG A 83 7.98 22.86 16.97
N ALA A 84 8.92 23.55 17.64
CA ALA A 84 10.18 22.96 18.09
C ALA A 84 9.98 21.95 19.22
N LEU A 85 9.16 22.28 20.23
CA LEU A 85 8.88 21.38 21.35
C LEU A 85 8.19 20.08 20.91
N ILE A 86 7.28 20.16 19.95
CA ILE A 86 6.63 18.97 19.37
C ILE A 86 7.65 18.09 18.64
N LYS A 87 8.56 18.72 17.88
CA LYS A 87 9.60 18.01 17.14
C LYS A 87 10.58 17.31 18.09
N ASP A 88 11.05 18.01 19.12
CA ASP A 88 11.97 17.44 20.12
C ASP A 88 11.32 16.24 20.83
N ARG A 89 10.05 16.37 21.24
CA ARG A 89 9.30 15.28 21.87
C ARG A 89 9.18 14.06 20.95
N LEU A 90 8.74 14.27 19.70
CA LEU A 90 8.59 13.18 18.73
C LEU A 90 9.93 12.50 18.43
N GLN A 91 11.01 13.27 18.42
CA GLN A 91 12.34 12.72 18.25
C GLN A 91 12.79 11.89 19.46
N THR A 92 12.52 12.32 20.69
CA THR A 92 12.74 11.50 21.88
C THR A 92 11.93 10.21 21.84
N ASP A 93 10.64 10.28 21.49
CA ASP A 93 9.78 9.10 21.35
C ASP A 93 10.31 8.14 20.27
N LEU A 94 10.84 8.67 19.16
CA LEU A 94 11.45 7.88 18.09
C LEU A 94 12.75 7.19 18.55
N GLU A 95 13.60 7.90 19.29
CA GLU A 95 14.86 7.40 19.84
C GLU A 95 14.61 6.25 20.85
N GLU A 96 13.63 6.41 21.74
CA GLU A 96 13.21 5.36 22.67
C GLU A 96 12.65 4.13 21.94
N GLN A 97 11.83 4.34 20.90
CA GLN A 97 11.33 3.24 20.08
C GLN A 97 12.43 2.52 19.31
N CYS A 98 13.45 3.24 18.85
CA CYS A 98 14.62 2.64 18.21
C CYS A 98 15.50 1.87 19.21
N ALA A 99 15.63 2.36 20.45
CA ALA A 99 16.40 1.72 21.51
C ALA A 99 15.81 0.35 21.93
N THR A 100 14.49 0.19 21.79
CA THR A 100 13.76 -1.04 22.09
C THR A 100 13.50 -1.90 20.85
N ALA A 101 14.13 -1.62 19.71
CA ALA A 101 13.96 -2.40 18.49
C ALA A 101 14.69 -3.74 18.60
N SER A 102 13.97 -4.86 18.43
CA SER A 102 14.54 -6.21 18.44
C SER A 102 13.73 -7.16 17.56
N PRO A 103 14.33 -8.26 17.06
CA PRO A 103 13.59 -9.29 16.33
C PRO A 103 12.43 -9.87 17.15
N THR A 104 12.62 -10.09 18.45
CA THR A 104 11.57 -10.56 19.37
C THR A 104 10.38 -9.60 19.41
N ARG A 105 10.62 -8.29 19.50
CA ARG A 105 9.56 -7.28 19.46
C ARG A 105 8.81 -7.27 18.12
N ASP A 106 9.53 -7.45 17.01
CA ASP A 106 8.93 -7.52 15.67
C ASP A 106 7.95 -8.70 15.55
N ILE A 107 8.35 -9.89 16.04
CA ILE A 107 7.50 -11.08 16.07
C ILE A 107 6.31 -10.86 16.99
N PHE A 108 6.52 -10.34 18.20
CA PHE A 108 5.46 -10.04 19.15
C PHE A 108 4.42 -9.09 18.54
N THR A 109 4.88 -7.97 17.97
CA THR A 109 4.01 -6.94 17.37
C THR A 109 3.21 -7.51 16.19
N LYS A 110 3.85 -8.34 15.35
CA LYS A 110 3.18 -9.02 14.23
C LYS A 110 2.15 -10.04 14.69
N THR A 111 2.43 -10.77 15.76
CA THR A 111 1.54 -11.76 16.36
C THR A 111 0.35 -11.11 17.03
N ALA A 112 0.57 -10.09 17.87
CA ALA A 112 -0.46 -9.25 18.46
C ALA A 112 -1.37 -8.63 17.38
N ALA A 113 -0.78 -8.12 16.30
CA ALA A 113 -1.53 -7.57 15.16
C ALA A 113 -2.39 -8.62 14.45
N PHE A 114 -1.91 -9.86 14.33
CA PHE A 114 -2.68 -10.97 13.78
C PHE A 114 -3.86 -11.35 14.67
N ILE A 115 -3.63 -11.53 15.97
CA ILE A 115 -4.66 -11.79 16.98
C ILE A 115 -5.73 -10.69 16.95
N ALA A 116 -5.33 -9.42 17.01
CA ALA A 116 -6.24 -8.27 16.91
C ALA A 116 -7.03 -8.29 15.60
N GLY A 117 -6.40 -8.71 14.49
CA GLY A 117 -7.05 -8.84 13.20
C GLY A 117 -8.13 -9.92 13.17
N ILE A 118 -7.86 -11.08 13.77
CA ILE A 118 -8.83 -12.18 13.91
C ILE A 118 -9.98 -11.75 14.81
N ARG A 119 -9.72 -11.10 15.96
CA ARG A 119 -10.75 -10.57 16.86
C ARG A 119 -11.71 -9.61 16.17
N THR A 120 -11.16 -8.71 15.36
CA THR A 120 -11.94 -7.66 14.70
C THR A 120 -12.75 -8.20 13.51
N LEU A 121 -12.20 -9.18 12.78
CA LEU A 121 -12.80 -9.67 11.54
C LEU A 121 -13.64 -10.94 11.72
N GLY A 122 -13.34 -11.74 12.75
CA GLY A 122 -13.77 -13.12 12.88
C GLY A 122 -13.32 -13.97 11.70
N CYS A 123 -14.15 -14.95 11.33
CA CYS A 123 -13.95 -15.78 10.15
C CYS A 123 -13.98 -15.00 8.83
N GLY A 124 -14.68 -13.85 8.79
CA GLY A 124 -14.85 -13.04 7.59
C GLY A 124 -15.74 -13.62 6.49
N SER A 125 -16.28 -14.85 6.65
CA SER A 125 -17.30 -15.44 5.76
C SER A 125 -18.66 -14.76 5.96
N HIS A 126 -19.56 -14.88 4.98
CA HIS A 126 -20.94 -14.42 5.09
C HIS A 126 -21.78 -15.43 5.88
N GLU A 127 -22.73 -14.95 6.70
CA GLU A 127 -23.76 -15.83 7.27
C GLU A 127 -24.49 -16.55 6.15
N THR A 128 -24.30 -17.88 6.07
CA THR A 128 -24.98 -18.73 5.09
C THR A 128 -25.71 -19.89 5.72
N ASP A 129 -25.47 -20.24 7.00
CA ASP A 129 -26.09 -21.39 7.64
C ASP A 129 -26.68 -21.04 9.03
N ALA A 130 -27.77 -21.74 9.38
CA ALA A 130 -28.59 -21.52 10.57
C ALA A 130 -27.78 -21.69 11.88
N LEU A 131 -27.99 -20.74 12.79
CA LEU A 131 -27.33 -20.62 14.10
C LEU A 131 -27.66 -21.81 15.03
N PRO A 132 -26.69 -22.33 15.80
CA PRO A 132 -26.95 -22.88 17.13
C PRO A 132 -27.40 -21.74 18.07
N GLU A 133 -28.29 -22.04 19.02
CA GLU A 133 -28.73 -21.08 20.04
C GLU A 133 -27.54 -20.63 20.91
N LEU A 134 -27.10 -19.37 20.75
CA LEU A 134 -26.13 -18.72 21.62
C LEU A 134 -26.69 -18.61 23.05
N SER A 135 -25.85 -18.78 24.06
CA SER A 135 -26.28 -18.56 25.45
C SER A 135 -26.61 -17.08 25.72
N PRO A 136 -27.44 -16.77 26.73
CA PRO A 136 -27.83 -15.39 27.04
C PRO A 136 -26.66 -14.44 27.35
N SER A 137 -25.56 -14.93 27.92
CA SER A 137 -24.36 -14.12 28.20
C SER A 137 -23.56 -13.81 26.93
N GLU A 138 -23.44 -14.77 26.02
CA GLU A 138 -22.76 -14.63 24.73
C GLU A 138 -23.51 -13.67 23.80
N LEU A 139 -24.84 -13.73 23.81
CA LEU A 139 -25.68 -12.79 23.06
C LEU A 139 -25.50 -11.36 23.57
N LEU A 140 -25.36 -11.18 24.88
CA LEU A 140 -25.17 -9.87 25.51
C LEU A 140 -23.79 -9.27 25.17
N HIS A 141 -22.74 -10.10 25.20
CA HIS A 141 -21.40 -9.69 24.80
C HIS A 141 -21.34 -9.33 23.30
N LYS A 142 -21.96 -10.15 22.44
CA LYS A 142 -22.03 -9.88 20.99
C LYS A 142 -22.80 -8.60 20.67
N ASN A 143 -23.98 -8.41 21.28
CA ASN A 143 -24.80 -7.22 21.06
C ASN A 143 -24.10 -5.93 21.51
N PHE A 144 -23.38 -5.99 22.64
CA PHE A 144 -22.55 -4.87 23.10
C PHE A 144 -21.48 -4.49 22.08
N TRP A 145 -20.73 -5.47 21.55
CA TRP A 145 -19.71 -5.21 20.54
C TRP A 145 -20.31 -4.76 19.19
N ASP A 146 -21.46 -5.29 18.77
CA ASP A 146 -22.11 -4.91 17.52
C ASP A 146 -22.68 -3.48 17.57
N GLU A 147 -23.29 -3.07 18.70
CA GLU A 147 -23.72 -1.69 18.91
C GLU A 147 -22.54 -0.73 19.00
N HIS A 148 -21.47 -1.11 19.71
CA HIS A 148 -20.24 -0.34 19.78
C HIS A 148 -19.63 -0.15 18.38
N HIS A 149 -19.55 -1.20 17.55
CA HIS A 149 -19.06 -1.10 16.17
C HIS A 149 -19.96 -0.27 15.23
N LYS A 150 -21.28 -0.21 15.47
CA LYS A 150 -22.23 0.63 14.73
C LYS A 150 -22.06 2.11 15.09
N MET A 151 -21.86 2.44 16.37
CA MET A 151 -21.60 3.82 16.81
C MET A 151 -20.25 4.36 16.29
N LEU A 152 -19.28 3.47 16.04
CA LEU A 152 -17.90 3.80 15.65
C LEU A 152 -17.69 4.18 14.17
N LYS A 153 -18.69 4.09 13.29
CA LYS A 153 -18.52 4.41 11.85
C LYS A 153 -19.44 5.54 11.43
N ARG A 154 -18.90 6.76 11.26
CA ARG A 154 -19.63 7.84 10.56
C ARG A 154 -19.96 7.39 9.13
N GLY A 155 -21.21 6.96 8.90
CA GLY A 155 -21.78 6.70 7.58
C GLY A 155 -21.49 5.32 6.95
N TYR A 156 -20.92 4.35 7.68
CA TYR A 156 -20.74 2.98 7.15
C TYR A 156 -21.68 2.00 7.85
N VAL A 157 -22.75 1.63 7.15
CA VAL A 157 -23.59 0.49 7.52
C VAL A 157 -22.91 -0.79 6.99
N PRO A 158 -22.50 -1.75 7.84
CA PRO A 158 -22.03 -3.05 7.37
C PRO A 158 -23.10 -3.67 6.50
N THR A 159 -22.79 -3.87 5.22
CA THR A 159 -23.80 -4.25 4.22
C THR A 159 -24.16 -5.73 4.26
N LYS A 160 -23.43 -6.55 5.03
CA LYS A 160 -23.64 -8.00 5.16
C LYS A 160 -23.23 -8.47 6.56
N ALA A 161 -24.04 -9.34 7.17
CA ALA A 161 -23.71 -10.00 8.42
C ALA A 161 -22.48 -10.92 8.25
N SER A 162 -21.56 -10.85 9.21
CA SER A 162 -20.38 -11.71 9.28
C SER A 162 -20.73 -13.02 10.00
N CYS A 163 -20.10 -14.11 9.57
CA CYS A 163 -20.14 -15.41 10.22
C CYS A 163 -20.02 -15.30 11.75
N SER A 164 -20.96 -15.91 12.47
CA SER A 164 -21.00 -15.98 13.93
C SER A 164 -20.08 -17.03 14.54
N GLY A 165 -19.43 -17.85 13.70
CA GLY A 165 -18.69 -19.01 14.17
C GLY A 165 -17.44 -18.68 14.96
N ARG A 166 -17.18 -19.42 16.03
CA ARG A 166 -15.96 -19.33 16.84
C ARG A 166 -14.74 -19.67 15.98
N VAL A 167 -13.65 -18.94 16.22
CA VAL A 167 -12.34 -19.20 15.61
C VAL A 167 -11.43 -19.75 16.69
N PHE A 168 -10.78 -20.87 16.42
CA PHE A 168 -9.88 -21.54 17.34
C PHE A 168 -8.62 -22.03 16.62
N LEU A 169 -7.61 -22.36 17.42
CA LEU A 169 -6.39 -23.01 16.96
C LEU A 169 -6.59 -24.52 16.90
N ASP A 170 -6.15 -25.15 15.82
CA ASP A 170 -6.17 -26.59 15.60
C ASP A 170 -4.83 -27.04 15.00
N PHE A 171 -4.60 -28.35 14.94
CA PHE A 171 -3.40 -28.94 14.38
C PHE A 171 -3.77 -29.94 13.28
N ASN A 172 -3.07 -29.89 12.15
CA ASN A 172 -3.27 -30.90 11.12
C ASN A 172 -2.66 -32.25 11.53
N GLN A 173 -2.85 -33.28 10.70
CA GLN A 173 -2.30 -34.63 10.95
C GLN A 173 -0.76 -34.67 11.03
N GLN A 174 -0.08 -33.63 10.56
CA GLN A 174 1.37 -33.49 10.58
C GLN A 174 1.84 -32.62 11.75
N GLY A 175 0.93 -32.20 12.65
CA GLY A 175 1.23 -31.33 13.79
C GLY A 175 1.42 -29.86 13.43
N GLN A 176 1.06 -29.43 12.22
CA GLN A 176 1.17 -28.03 11.82
C GLN A 176 -0.01 -27.21 12.37
N PRO A 177 0.26 -26.07 13.05
CA PRO A 177 -0.78 -25.22 13.62
C PRO A 177 -1.58 -24.49 12.53
N LEU A 178 -2.90 -24.46 12.70
CA LEU A 178 -3.82 -23.74 11.82
C LEU A 178 -4.93 -23.07 12.63
N VAL A 179 -5.30 -21.87 12.22
CA VAL A 179 -6.46 -21.16 12.76
C VAL A 179 -7.65 -21.44 11.87
N ARG A 180 -8.72 -22.02 12.43
CA ARG A 180 -9.95 -22.29 11.69
C ARG A 180 -11.21 -21.83 12.41
N CYS A 181 -12.24 -21.56 11.62
CA CYS A 181 -13.59 -21.36 12.11
C CYS A 181 -14.27 -22.71 12.35
N GLU A 182 -15.16 -22.78 13.34
CA GLU A 182 -15.93 -23.99 13.66
C GLU A 182 -16.79 -24.50 12.51
N PHE A 183 -17.28 -23.60 11.65
CA PHE A 183 -18.07 -23.96 10.47
C PHE A 183 -17.21 -24.35 9.26
N PHE A 184 -15.88 -24.35 9.39
CA PHE A 184 -15.01 -24.88 8.34
C PHE A 184 -15.10 -26.41 8.31
N SER A 185 -15.47 -26.95 7.15
CA SER A 185 -15.49 -28.39 6.88
C SER A 185 -14.97 -28.70 5.48
N SER A 186 -14.78 -29.99 5.17
CA SER A 186 -14.48 -30.43 3.80
C SER A 186 -15.50 -29.93 2.79
N ASP A 187 -16.76 -29.81 3.25
CA ASP A 187 -17.95 -29.51 2.47
C ASP A 187 -18.23 -28.00 2.44
N ASN A 188 -17.83 -27.27 3.49
CA ASN A 188 -17.93 -25.81 3.56
C ASN A 188 -16.55 -25.16 3.74
N ARG A 189 -15.89 -24.91 2.60
CA ARG A 189 -14.55 -24.29 2.51
C ARG A 189 -14.59 -22.76 2.46
N LEU A 190 -15.77 -22.15 2.62
CA LEU A 190 -15.94 -20.69 2.59
C LEU A 190 -15.51 -20.04 3.91
N HIS A 191 -15.44 -20.83 4.98
CA HIS A 191 -14.99 -20.38 6.28
C HIS A 191 -13.47 -20.32 6.40
N LEU A 192 -12.99 -19.57 7.40
CA LEU A 192 -11.58 -19.37 7.67
C LEU A 192 -10.93 -20.71 7.99
N CYS A 193 -9.88 -21.03 7.24
CA CYS A 193 -8.91 -22.05 7.58
C CYS A 193 -7.57 -21.56 7.08
N ARG A 194 -6.65 -21.31 8.01
CA ARG A 194 -5.36 -20.71 7.72
C ARG A 194 -4.27 -21.41 8.51
N PHE A 195 -3.37 -22.06 7.80
CA PHE A 195 -2.10 -22.51 8.36
C PHE A 195 -1.29 -21.30 8.83
N LEU A 196 -0.78 -21.42 10.04
CA LEU A 196 0.21 -20.51 10.57
C LEU A 196 1.57 -20.92 10.01
N ASP A 197 2.35 -19.93 9.61
CA ASP A 197 3.75 -20.14 9.29
C ASP A 197 4.58 -19.90 10.56
N GLU A 198 5.85 -20.26 10.52
CA GLU A 198 6.78 -20.10 11.65
C GLU A 198 7.00 -18.64 12.04
N SER A 199 6.52 -17.69 11.23
CA SER A 199 6.83 -16.27 11.39
C SER A 199 6.02 -15.55 12.49
N TYR A 200 5.28 -16.31 13.29
CA TYR A 200 4.49 -15.89 14.44
C TYR A 200 5.02 -16.52 15.73
N ASP A 201 4.73 -15.87 16.85
CA ASP A 201 4.92 -16.45 18.18
C ASP A 201 3.78 -17.45 18.44
N LEU A 202 4.09 -18.74 18.37
CA LEU A 202 3.09 -19.80 18.54
C LEU A 202 2.63 -19.91 19.99
N ASP A 203 3.53 -19.71 20.96
CA ASP A 203 3.20 -19.75 22.38
C ASP A 203 2.18 -18.66 22.70
N TYR A 204 2.36 -17.45 22.15
CA TYR A 204 1.40 -16.37 22.35
C TYR A 204 0.04 -16.62 21.66
N ILE A 205 0.05 -17.27 20.49
CA ILE A 205 -1.18 -17.65 19.79
C ILE A 205 -1.91 -18.76 20.54
N GLU A 206 -1.20 -19.77 21.04
CA GLU A 206 -1.74 -20.89 21.81
C GLU A 206 -2.38 -20.39 23.11
N ALA A 207 -1.64 -19.58 23.89
CA ALA A 207 -2.15 -18.97 25.11
C ALA A 207 -3.43 -18.16 24.85
N TYR A 208 -3.46 -17.40 23.74
CA TYR A 208 -4.63 -16.63 23.36
C TYR A 208 -5.83 -17.49 22.99
N PHE A 209 -5.67 -18.53 22.16
CA PHE A 209 -6.80 -19.35 21.69
C PHE A 209 -7.27 -20.40 22.72
N HIS A 210 -6.42 -20.79 23.65
CA HIS A 210 -6.77 -21.67 24.77
C HIS A 210 -7.28 -20.92 26.00
N GLU A 211 -7.30 -19.58 25.96
CA GLU A 211 -7.73 -18.74 27.10
C GLU A 211 -6.87 -19.01 28.35
N ASP A 212 -5.56 -19.25 28.14
CA ASP A 212 -4.56 -19.45 29.18
C ASP A 212 -4.07 -18.09 29.67
N GLU A 213 -4.80 -17.51 30.64
CA GLU A 213 -4.50 -16.19 31.18
C GLU A 213 -3.14 -16.12 31.89
N ASP A 214 -2.70 -17.21 32.54
CA ASP A 214 -1.41 -17.26 33.23
C ASP A 214 -0.25 -17.15 32.23
N GLU A 215 -0.34 -17.89 31.11
CA GLU A 215 0.69 -17.84 30.07
C GLU A 215 0.65 -16.53 29.27
N LEU A 216 -0.55 -15.99 29.00
CA LEU A 216 -0.71 -14.66 28.41
C LEU A 216 -0.05 -13.58 29.28
N GLU A 217 -0.29 -13.61 30.59
CA GLU A 217 0.31 -12.68 31.54
C GLU A 217 1.84 -12.83 31.57
N ARG A 218 2.36 -14.07 31.58
CA ARG A 218 3.81 -14.33 31.55
C ARG A 218 4.47 -13.72 30.30
N ILE A 219 3.89 -13.92 29.12
CA ILE A 219 4.43 -13.43 27.84
C ILE A 219 4.34 -11.90 27.78
N GLU A 220 3.19 -11.32 28.14
CA GLU A 220 2.98 -9.86 28.10
C GLU A 220 3.84 -9.12 29.14
N ASN A 221 4.07 -9.69 30.32
CA ASN A 221 5.00 -9.15 31.32
C ASN A 221 6.47 -9.23 30.86
N ALA A 222 6.86 -10.31 30.19
CA ALA A 222 8.20 -10.40 29.60
C ALA A 222 8.41 -9.32 28.52
N ALA A 223 7.41 -9.08 27.67
CA ALA A 223 7.43 -7.98 26.71
C ALA A 223 7.53 -6.60 27.42
N GLN A 224 6.75 -6.40 28.49
CA GLN A 224 6.77 -5.16 29.28
C GLN A 224 8.14 -4.88 29.89
N ALA A 225 8.80 -5.91 30.43
CA ALA A 225 10.16 -5.81 30.98
C ALA A 225 11.20 -5.38 29.93
N MET A 226 10.94 -5.68 28.66
CA MET A 226 11.75 -5.24 27.52
C MET A 226 11.29 -3.91 26.91
N GLY A 227 10.29 -3.25 27.49
CA GLY A 227 9.82 -1.92 27.09
C GLY A 227 8.84 -1.91 25.90
N TYR A 228 8.22 -3.04 25.55
CA TYR A 228 7.19 -3.10 24.50
C TYR A 228 5.97 -3.96 24.92
N GLY A 229 4.92 -3.97 24.11
CA GLY A 229 3.72 -4.77 24.36
C GLY A 229 2.56 -4.03 25.04
N PRO A 230 1.44 -4.71 25.32
CA PRO A 230 0.18 -4.08 25.68
C PRO A 230 0.11 -3.51 27.09
N LEU A 231 1.02 -3.95 27.98
CA LEU A 231 1.11 -3.53 29.37
C LEU A 231 2.04 -2.32 29.58
N VAL A 232 2.72 -1.85 28.54
CA VAL A 232 3.60 -0.67 28.62
C VAL A 232 2.75 0.60 28.60
N ALA A 233 3.11 1.57 29.44
CA ALA A 233 2.47 2.88 29.48
C ALA A 233 2.46 3.51 28.08
N CYS A 234 1.28 3.96 27.63
CA CYS A 234 1.18 4.58 26.33
C CYS A 234 1.76 5.99 26.39
N ARG A 235 2.45 6.44 25.35
CA ARG A 235 2.89 7.84 25.24
C ARG A 235 2.32 8.54 24.01
N THR A 236 1.37 7.89 23.31
CA THR A 236 0.85 8.44 22.05
C THR A 236 -0.05 9.63 22.31
N VAL A 237 0.39 10.77 21.78
CA VAL A 237 -0.39 11.99 21.63
C VAL A 237 -0.53 12.28 20.13
N THR A 238 -1.75 12.60 19.68
CA THR A 238 -1.99 13.02 18.29
C THR A 238 -2.60 14.41 18.23
N ASN A 239 -2.33 15.15 17.15
CA ASN A 239 -2.96 16.44 16.93
C ASN A 239 -4.49 16.27 16.84
N PHE A 240 -5.27 17.19 17.39
CA PHE A 240 -6.72 17.17 17.33
C PHE A 240 -7.32 17.15 15.91
N SER A 241 -6.65 17.80 14.95
CA SER A 241 -7.00 17.77 13.52
C SER A 241 -6.74 16.40 12.88
N SER A 242 -6.04 15.50 13.58
CA SER A 242 -5.87 14.12 13.15
C SER A 242 -7.23 13.44 13.06
N GLN A 243 -7.52 12.85 11.89
CA GLN A 243 -8.69 11.99 11.72
C GLN A 243 -8.56 10.66 12.48
N ARG A 244 -7.44 10.40 13.16
CA ARG A 244 -7.25 9.19 13.98
C ARG A 244 -8.22 9.19 15.15
N VAL A 245 -8.96 8.09 15.26
CA VAL A 245 -9.84 7.76 16.40
C VAL A 245 -9.23 6.67 17.27
N HIS A 246 -8.13 6.04 16.83
CA HIS A 246 -7.47 4.97 17.57
C HIS A 246 -5.99 5.17 17.83
N CYS A 247 -5.55 4.77 19.04
CA CYS A 247 -4.15 4.62 19.39
C CYS A 247 -3.49 3.56 18.47
N PRO A 248 -2.25 3.79 17.98
CA PRO A 248 -1.49 2.83 17.21
C PRO A 248 -0.76 1.80 18.09
N HIS A 249 -1.07 1.69 19.38
CA HIS A 249 -0.58 0.61 20.22
C HIS A 249 -1.80 -0.17 20.72
N ASP A 250 -1.68 -1.49 20.77
CA ASP A 250 -2.68 -2.32 21.43
C ASP A 250 -2.50 -2.17 22.95
N HIS A 251 -3.61 -1.95 23.68
CA HIS A 251 -3.62 -1.73 25.13
C HIS A 251 -4.64 -2.67 25.77
N ARG A 252 -4.39 -3.08 27.02
CA ARG A 252 -5.40 -3.70 27.88
C ARG A 252 -5.94 -2.67 28.87
N ASN A 253 -7.23 -2.71 29.13
CA ASN A 253 -7.87 -1.99 30.24
C ASN A 253 -7.61 -2.72 31.57
N ASP A 254 -8.01 -2.11 32.69
CA ASP A 254 -7.83 -2.67 34.04
C ASP A 254 -8.59 -4.00 34.25
N GLU A 255 -9.47 -4.37 33.32
CA GLU A 255 -10.25 -5.62 33.29
C GLU A 255 -9.69 -6.63 32.26
N GLY A 256 -8.53 -6.35 31.64
CA GLY A 256 -7.88 -7.21 30.65
C GLY A 256 -8.42 -7.11 29.22
N HIS A 257 -9.42 -6.26 28.95
CA HIS A 257 -10.04 -6.04 27.65
C HIS A 257 -9.29 -5.02 26.78
N PRO A 258 -9.23 -5.21 25.44
CA PRO A 258 -8.51 -4.31 24.55
C PRO A 258 -9.23 -2.96 24.33
N LEU A 259 -8.53 -1.84 24.58
CA LEU A 259 -9.02 -0.48 24.32
C LEU A 259 -8.20 0.20 23.22
N LYS A 260 -8.88 0.93 22.32
CA LYS A 260 -8.23 1.62 21.21
C LYS A 260 -8.54 3.11 21.09
N ASN A 261 -9.43 3.70 21.86
CA ASN A 261 -10.05 4.98 21.46
C ASN A 261 -9.28 6.24 21.92
N PHE A 262 -9.29 7.27 21.09
CA PHE A 262 -9.00 8.65 21.47
C PHE A 262 -10.30 9.41 21.73
N GLU A 263 -10.37 10.22 22.79
CA GLU A 263 -11.53 11.09 23.03
C GLU A 263 -11.48 12.37 22.19
N PRO A 264 -12.57 12.74 21.47
CA PRO A 264 -12.62 13.95 20.67
C PRO A 264 -13.25 15.14 21.43
N SER A 265 -12.67 16.32 21.31
CA SER A 265 -13.40 17.61 21.35
C SER A 265 -13.56 18.11 19.89
N ALA A 266 -14.40 19.12 19.59
CA ALA A 266 -14.67 19.55 18.20
C ALA A 266 -14.92 21.07 18.05
N LEU A 267 -14.51 21.68 16.92
CA LEU A 267 -15.10 22.88 16.27
C LEU A 267 -14.43 23.19 14.89
N ILE A 268 -15.16 23.83 13.94
CA ILE A 268 -14.72 24.83 12.90
C ILE A 268 -15.89 25.28 11.96
N PHE A 269 -15.79 26.51 11.38
CA PHE A 269 -16.74 27.30 10.53
C PHE A 269 -16.38 27.45 9.01
N LEU A 270 -17.27 28.14 8.24
CA LEU A 270 -17.62 28.30 6.78
C LEU A 270 -16.70 29.11 5.76
N SER A 271 -16.97 29.04 4.42
CA SER A 271 -17.16 30.20 3.45
C SER A 271 -17.54 29.83 1.96
N PHE A 272 -17.82 30.83 1.06
CA PHE A 272 -18.74 30.91 -0.13
C PHE A 272 -18.15 31.13 -1.59
N GLN A 273 -18.98 30.82 -2.64
CA GLN A 273 -19.26 31.29 -4.07
C GLN A 273 -18.26 32.17 -4.92
N ALA A 274 -18.29 32.37 -6.27
CA ALA A 274 -18.88 31.88 -7.56
C ALA A 274 -18.15 32.65 -8.74
N ALA A 275 -18.05 32.21 -10.02
CA ALA A 275 -18.85 32.67 -11.18
C ALA A 275 -18.15 32.41 -12.56
N SER A 276 -18.92 32.53 -13.66
CA SER A 276 -18.83 32.00 -15.05
C SER A 276 -18.20 32.92 -16.14
N THR A 277 -17.91 32.36 -17.33
CA THR A 277 -17.44 33.03 -18.60
C THR A 277 -18.55 33.31 -19.64
N PRO A 278 -18.31 33.77 -20.91
CA PRO A 278 -17.83 32.95 -22.05
C PRO A 278 -17.01 33.70 -23.18
N THR A 279 -16.55 32.94 -24.19
CA THR A 279 -15.88 33.26 -25.49
C THR A 279 -16.91 33.66 -26.62
N PRO A 280 -16.66 33.78 -27.97
CA PRO A 280 -15.52 33.32 -28.82
C PRO A 280 -15.17 34.05 -30.19
N SER A 281 -14.22 33.44 -30.93
CA SER A 281 -13.96 33.40 -32.42
C SER A 281 -12.93 34.40 -32.99
N LEU A 282 -12.06 34.13 -33.98
CA LEU A 282 -11.96 33.21 -35.14
C LEU A 282 -10.48 32.77 -35.37
N PHE A 283 -10.22 31.54 -35.84
CA PHE A 283 -8.85 30.97 -35.86
C PHE A 283 -8.12 30.94 -37.22
N PRO A 284 -6.85 31.40 -37.29
CA PRO A 284 -5.95 31.21 -38.42
C PRO A 284 -5.28 29.82 -38.48
N LYS A 285 -4.75 29.44 -39.66
CA LYS A 285 -4.19 28.10 -39.92
C LYS A 285 -2.72 27.90 -39.51
N LYS A 286 -2.01 28.95 -39.07
CA LYS A 286 -0.63 28.88 -38.55
C LYS A 286 -0.63 29.28 -37.08
N THR A 287 0.10 28.55 -36.23
CA THR A 287 0.23 28.89 -34.81
C THR A 287 0.87 30.28 -34.66
N PRO A 288 0.16 31.29 -34.13
CA PRO A 288 0.72 32.63 -33.94
C PRO A 288 1.94 32.60 -33.02
N VAL A 289 2.82 33.61 -33.15
CA VAL A 289 4.04 33.71 -32.34
C VAL A 289 3.73 33.72 -30.84
N HIS A 290 2.69 34.45 -30.41
CA HIS A 290 2.29 34.51 -29.01
C HIS A 290 1.83 33.14 -28.48
N ILE A 291 0.98 32.41 -29.22
CA ILE A 291 0.58 31.04 -28.85
C ILE A 291 1.78 30.08 -28.78
N ARG A 292 2.76 30.23 -29.68
CA ARG A 292 4.01 29.44 -29.61
C ARG A 292 4.78 29.74 -28.33
N HIS A 293 4.87 31.01 -27.93
CA HIS A 293 5.51 31.40 -26.68
C HIS A 293 4.77 30.84 -25.47
N GLU A 294 3.44 30.87 -25.45
CA GLU A 294 2.63 30.26 -24.39
C GLU A 294 2.86 28.75 -24.27
N ILE A 295 2.91 28.03 -25.40
CA ILE A 295 3.25 26.61 -25.43
C ILE A 295 4.69 26.37 -24.94
N SER A 296 5.64 27.22 -25.29
CA SER A 296 7.03 27.12 -24.81
C SER A 296 7.12 27.31 -23.30
N THR A 297 6.45 28.31 -22.75
CA THR A 297 6.36 28.54 -21.30
C THR A 297 5.72 27.36 -20.60
N LEU A 298 4.66 26.79 -21.19
CA LEU A 298 4.00 25.60 -20.68
C LEU A 298 4.93 24.38 -20.70
N LEU A 299 5.71 24.17 -21.77
CA LEU A 299 6.70 23.09 -21.86
C LEU A 299 7.81 23.24 -20.83
N ASN A 300 8.30 24.46 -20.60
CA ASN A 300 9.32 24.73 -19.58
C ASN A 300 8.78 24.48 -18.15
N SER A 301 7.48 24.70 -17.92
CA SER A 301 6.85 24.41 -16.62
C SER A 301 6.67 22.92 -16.31
N ILE A 302 6.75 22.04 -17.33
CA ILE A 302 6.61 20.58 -17.17
C ILE A 302 7.90 19.94 -16.62
N ASN A 303 9.04 20.65 -16.68
CA ASN A 303 10.33 20.30 -16.07
C ASN A 303 10.74 18.81 -16.24
N ASP A 304 10.57 17.99 -15.20
CA ASP A 304 11.07 16.61 -15.13
C ASP A 304 10.39 15.66 -16.11
N ASP A 305 9.15 15.93 -16.49
CA ASP A 305 8.41 15.14 -17.47
C ASP A 305 8.78 15.47 -18.92
N LEU A 306 9.53 16.57 -19.15
CA LEU A 306 9.85 17.02 -20.51
C LEU A 306 10.67 15.97 -21.28
N ALA A 307 11.60 15.28 -20.62
CA ALA A 307 12.49 14.29 -21.25
C ALA A 307 11.71 13.18 -21.98
N ASP A 308 10.62 12.69 -21.38
CA ASP A 308 9.78 11.62 -21.94
C ASP A 308 8.49 12.13 -22.59
N LEU A 309 8.39 13.44 -22.77
CA LEU A 309 7.18 14.06 -23.29
C LEU A 309 6.97 13.67 -24.75
N THR A 310 5.73 13.32 -25.06
CA THR A 310 5.23 13.07 -26.42
C THR A 310 3.99 13.93 -26.63
N PRO A 311 3.55 14.22 -27.87
CA PRO A 311 2.32 14.99 -28.10
C PRO A 311 1.12 14.41 -27.34
N ARG A 312 1.01 13.08 -27.25
CA ARG A 312 -0.06 12.41 -26.49
C ARG A 312 0.06 12.61 -24.99
N ARG A 313 1.27 12.55 -24.42
CA ARG A 313 1.50 12.78 -22.98
C ARG A 313 1.28 14.25 -22.63
N PHE A 314 1.74 15.18 -23.46
CA PHE A 314 1.52 16.62 -23.31
C PHE A 314 0.03 16.97 -23.23
N LEU A 315 -0.79 16.47 -24.16
CA LEU A 315 -2.24 16.70 -24.16
C LEU A 315 -2.96 16.16 -22.91
N ARG A 316 -2.40 15.15 -22.24
CA ARG A 316 -2.99 14.54 -21.04
C ARG A 316 -2.40 15.08 -19.74
N HIS A 317 -1.36 15.91 -19.83
CA HIS A 317 -0.58 16.34 -18.69
C HIS A 317 -1.39 17.25 -17.75
N PRO A 318 -1.34 17.06 -16.41
CA PRO A 318 -2.11 17.86 -15.46
C PRO A 318 -1.86 19.36 -15.60
N VAL A 319 -0.59 19.78 -15.75
CA VAL A 319 -0.25 21.20 -15.92
C VAL A 319 -0.93 21.81 -17.16
N VAL A 320 -1.00 21.06 -18.26
CA VAL A 320 -1.67 21.50 -19.50
C VAL A 320 -3.17 21.59 -19.28
N LYS A 321 -3.78 20.58 -18.66
CA LYS A 321 -5.21 20.60 -18.32
C LYS A 321 -5.59 21.76 -17.40
N SER A 322 -4.82 21.98 -16.33
CA SER A 322 -5.06 23.06 -15.37
C SER A 322 -4.83 24.44 -15.98
N TYR A 323 -3.87 24.58 -16.90
CA TYR A 323 -3.70 25.80 -17.68
C TYR A 323 -4.92 26.04 -18.57
N LEU A 324 -5.38 25.03 -19.32
CA LEU A 324 -6.54 25.14 -20.21
C LEU A 324 -7.85 25.41 -19.46
N GLN A 325 -8.08 24.77 -18.31
CA GLN A 325 -9.26 25.02 -17.47
C GLN A 325 -9.30 26.45 -16.94
N ARG A 326 -8.13 27.02 -16.56
CA ARG A 326 -8.05 28.42 -16.14
C ARG A 326 -8.30 29.39 -17.28
N GLN A 327 -7.78 29.08 -18.48
CA GLN A 327 -7.99 29.91 -19.66
C GLN A 327 -9.42 29.81 -20.22
N PHE A 328 -10.07 28.66 -20.06
CA PHE A 328 -11.41 28.39 -20.59
C PHE A 328 -12.38 27.81 -19.52
N PRO A 329 -12.79 28.61 -18.52
CA PRO A 329 -13.61 28.17 -17.39
C PRO A 329 -14.99 27.59 -17.77
N ASN A 330 -15.64 28.10 -18.82
CA ASN A 330 -16.95 27.57 -19.26
C ASN A 330 -16.87 26.41 -20.26
N VAL A 331 -15.68 26.08 -20.75
CA VAL A 331 -15.57 24.96 -21.67
C VAL A 331 -15.46 23.68 -20.85
N PHE A 332 -16.40 22.77 -21.06
CA PHE A 332 -16.34 21.46 -20.43
C PHE A 332 -15.21 20.63 -21.04
N ASN A 333 -14.15 20.38 -20.26
CA ASN A 333 -12.92 19.68 -20.67
C ASN A 333 -12.19 20.34 -21.87
N PRO A 334 -11.61 21.54 -21.68
CA PRO A 334 -10.92 22.25 -22.76
C PRO A 334 -9.70 21.48 -23.24
N THR A 335 -9.41 21.57 -24.53
CA THR A 335 -8.25 21.00 -25.20
C THR A 335 -7.33 22.11 -25.74
N LEU A 336 -6.21 21.74 -26.36
CA LEU A 336 -5.33 22.74 -26.99
C LEU A 336 -5.96 23.40 -28.23
N ILE A 337 -7.04 22.84 -28.78
CA ILE A 337 -7.75 23.40 -29.94
C ILE A 337 -8.43 24.72 -29.56
N GLU A 338 -8.92 24.82 -28.33
CA GLU A 338 -9.53 26.02 -27.76
C GLU A 338 -8.51 27.16 -27.62
N LEU A 339 -7.24 26.82 -27.37
CA LEU A 339 -6.14 27.78 -27.40
C LEU A 339 -5.88 28.24 -28.84
N HIS A 340 -5.72 27.28 -29.76
CA HIS A 340 -5.62 27.57 -31.19
C HIS A 340 -5.83 26.33 -32.06
N THR A 341 -6.62 26.45 -33.13
CA THR A 341 -6.96 25.31 -34.01
C THR A 341 -5.74 24.63 -34.66
N SER A 342 -4.64 25.35 -34.91
CA SER A 342 -3.40 24.77 -35.44
C SER A 342 -2.76 23.73 -34.52
N LEU A 343 -3.10 23.72 -33.22
CA LEU A 343 -2.61 22.76 -32.23
C LEU A 343 -3.35 21.41 -32.30
N ALA A 344 -4.40 21.29 -33.13
CA ALA A 344 -4.94 19.99 -33.53
C ALA A 344 -3.90 19.14 -34.28
N ASN A 345 -2.94 19.79 -34.95
CA ASN A 345 -1.86 19.10 -35.64
C ASN A 345 -0.79 18.61 -34.66
N ARG A 346 -0.77 17.29 -34.41
CA ARG A 346 0.20 16.64 -33.53
C ARG A 346 1.66 16.76 -34.03
N ALA A 347 1.89 16.97 -35.32
CA ALA A 347 3.23 17.20 -35.85
C ALA A 347 3.80 18.55 -35.42
N HIS A 348 2.97 19.61 -35.33
CA HIS A 348 3.40 20.91 -34.80
C HIS A 348 3.76 20.81 -33.32
N LEU A 349 2.92 20.13 -32.52
CA LEU A 349 3.22 19.87 -31.11
C LEU A 349 4.52 19.06 -30.96
N LYS A 350 4.72 18.06 -31.81
CA LYS A 350 5.97 17.29 -31.82
C LYS A 350 7.17 18.19 -32.08
N ALA A 351 7.08 19.10 -33.05
CA ALA A 351 8.16 20.04 -33.35
C ALA A 351 8.49 20.96 -32.15
N TYR A 352 7.47 21.50 -31.47
CA TYR A 352 7.68 22.34 -30.28
C TYR A 352 8.27 21.56 -29.11
N ILE A 353 7.80 20.34 -28.87
CA ILE A 353 8.36 19.46 -27.84
C ILE A 353 9.81 19.10 -28.17
N THR A 354 10.11 18.78 -29.42
CA THR A 354 11.48 18.47 -29.86
C THR A 354 12.40 19.68 -29.70
N ALA A 355 11.96 20.88 -30.06
CA ALA A 355 12.71 22.11 -29.83
C ALA A 355 13.02 22.32 -28.34
N ALA A 356 12.00 22.25 -27.47
CA ALA A 356 12.19 22.39 -26.03
C ALA A 356 13.09 21.30 -25.43
N LYS A 357 13.05 20.07 -25.96
CA LYS A 357 13.97 18.99 -25.56
C LYS A 357 15.41 19.28 -25.95
N VAL A 358 15.65 19.82 -27.15
CA VAL A 358 17.01 20.18 -27.59
C VAL A 358 17.55 21.32 -26.73
N ASP A 359 16.70 22.29 -26.39
CA ASP A 359 17.09 23.43 -25.55
C ASP A 359 17.43 22.98 -24.12
N LEU A 360 16.59 22.14 -23.50
CA LEU A 360 16.80 21.68 -22.12
C LEU A 360 17.81 20.53 -21.99
N PHE A 361 17.88 19.67 -23.01
CA PHE A 361 18.75 18.48 -23.06
C PHE A 361 19.58 18.49 -24.36
N PRO A 362 20.55 19.42 -24.50
CA PRO A 362 21.34 19.55 -25.73
C PRO A 362 22.20 18.30 -26.02
N ALA A 363 22.58 17.54 -24.98
CA ALA A 363 23.26 16.26 -25.10
C ALA A 363 22.32 15.06 -25.36
N GLY A 364 21.02 15.32 -25.52
CA GLY A 364 19.97 14.31 -25.64
C GLY A 364 19.52 13.74 -24.28
N THR A 365 18.63 12.75 -24.33
CA THR A 365 18.02 12.11 -23.13
C THR A 365 18.54 10.69 -22.86
N GLY A 366 19.59 10.26 -23.58
CA GLY A 366 20.29 8.99 -23.38
C GLY A 366 21.53 9.11 -22.48
N TRP A 367 22.53 8.22 -22.68
CA TRP A 367 23.76 8.17 -21.89
C TRP A 367 24.49 9.51 -21.76
N LYS A 368 24.74 10.19 -22.90
CA LYS A 368 25.38 11.52 -22.93
C LYS A 368 24.58 12.58 -22.16
N GLY A 369 23.25 12.46 -22.14
CA GLY A 369 22.39 13.32 -21.34
C GLY A 369 22.61 13.15 -19.84
N VAL A 370 22.80 11.91 -19.37
CA VAL A 370 23.10 11.64 -17.95
C VAL A 370 24.49 12.13 -17.56
N LEU A 371 25.51 11.93 -18.41
CA LEU A 371 26.84 12.49 -18.18
C LEU A 371 26.78 14.02 -17.98
N ARG A 372 26.03 14.70 -18.86
CA ARG A 372 25.81 16.15 -18.75
C ARG A 372 25.09 16.55 -17.46
N LEU A 373 24.11 15.75 -17.01
CA LEU A 373 23.44 15.98 -15.71
C LEU A 373 24.39 15.83 -14.53
N LYS A 374 25.29 14.84 -14.56
CA LYS A 374 26.30 14.64 -13.51
C LYS A 374 27.30 15.79 -13.48
N GLU A 375 27.84 16.20 -14.63
CA GLU A 375 28.72 17.37 -14.72
C GLU A 375 28.05 18.63 -14.15
N TRP A 376 26.77 18.85 -14.48
CA TRP A 376 26.01 19.97 -13.96
C TRP A 376 25.83 19.88 -12.44
N GLN A 377 25.43 18.71 -11.92
CA GLN A 377 25.30 18.46 -10.49
C GLN A 377 26.62 18.73 -9.76
N ASP A 378 27.74 18.23 -10.29
CA ASP A 378 29.06 18.35 -9.66
C ASP A 378 29.57 19.79 -9.61
N SER A 379 29.18 20.61 -10.59
CA SER A 379 29.60 22.01 -10.67
C SER A 379 28.67 22.99 -9.96
N HIS A 380 27.39 22.62 -9.73
CA HIS A 380 26.37 23.55 -9.22
C HIS A 380 25.79 23.16 -7.87
N LEU A 381 25.91 21.90 -7.44
CA LEU A 381 25.29 21.40 -6.22
C LEU A 381 26.36 20.97 -5.21
N LEU A 382 26.07 21.19 -3.93
CA LEU A 382 26.93 20.69 -2.85
C LEU A 382 26.87 19.16 -2.82
N GLN A 383 27.93 18.51 -2.35
CA GLN A 383 28.02 17.05 -2.29
C GLN A 383 26.82 16.40 -1.55
N LYS A 384 26.30 17.06 -0.50
CA LYS A 384 25.11 16.61 0.23
C LYS A 384 23.79 16.64 -0.57
N GLU A 385 23.79 17.31 -1.72
CA GLU A 385 22.64 17.42 -2.63
C GLU A 385 22.79 16.49 -3.85
N HIS A 386 23.91 15.78 -3.96
CA HIS A 386 24.19 14.88 -5.06
C HIS A 386 23.29 13.65 -4.96
N TYR A 387 22.50 13.41 -6.01
CA TYR A 387 21.69 12.20 -6.14
C TYR A 387 22.34 11.18 -7.05
N ILE A 388 22.96 11.61 -8.15
CA ILE A 388 23.78 10.73 -8.98
C ILE A 388 25.14 10.62 -8.31
N ARG A 389 25.45 9.48 -7.69
CA ARG A 389 26.64 9.29 -6.87
C ARG A 389 27.82 8.76 -7.68
N LYS A 390 27.57 7.79 -8.56
CA LYS A 390 28.58 7.24 -9.46
C LYS A 390 27.99 6.99 -10.85
N ILE A 391 28.82 7.21 -11.87
CA ILE A 391 28.60 6.77 -13.25
C ILE A 391 29.84 6.00 -13.66
N LEU A 392 29.65 4.75 -14.10
CA LEU A 392 30.72 3.89 -14.58
C LEU A 392 30.44 3.47 -16.02
N GLU A 393 31.45 3.57 -16.86
CA GLU A 393 31.46 3.03 -18.22
C GLU A 393 32.73 2.18 -18.37
N ILE A 394 32.55 0.87 -18.49
CA ILE A 394 33.65 -0.10 -18.59
C ILE A 394 33.59 -0.72 -19.98
N PRO A 395 34.47 -0.31 -20.91
CA PRO A 395 34.59 -0.93 -22.23
C PRO A 395 35.06 -2.38 -22.12
N ASP A 396 34.75 -3.18 -23.15
CA ASP A 396 35.23 -4.56 -23.29
C ASP A 396 35.00 -5.44 -22.06
N PHE A 397 33.87 -5.20 -21.38
CA PHE A 397 33.45 -5.97 -20.23
C PHE A 397 33.18 -7.43 -20.65
N PRO A 398 33.81 -8.40 -19.98
CA PRO A 398 33.74 -9.80 -20.37
C PRO A 398 32.28 -10.29 -20.34
N VAL A 399 31.90 -11.00 -21.39
CA VAL A 399 30.62 -11.72 -21.46
C VAL A 399 30.94 -13.13 -20.97
N ASP A 400 30.49 -13.48 -19.77
CA ASP A 400 30.69 -14.84 -19.25
C ASP A 400 29.81 -15.79 -20.08
N GLU A 401 30.34 -16.92 -20.57
CA GLU A 401 29.56 -17.91 -21.34
C GLU A 401 28.40 -18.52 -20.54
N PHE A 402 28.41 -18.33 -19.21
CA PHE A 402 27.38 -18.77 -18.27
C PHE A 402 26.42 -17.66 -17.85
N ASP A 403 26.56 -16.43 -18.36
CA ASP A 403 25.54 -15.40 -18.19
C ASP A 403 24.33 -15.74 -19.08
N VAL A 404 23.24 -16.19 -18.46
CA VAL A 404 22.00 -16.65 -19.11
C VAL A 404 21.20 -15.50 -19.77
N ASP A 405 21.79 -14.30 -19.82
CA ASP A 405 21.13 -13.09 -20.30
C ASP A 405 21.09 -13.06 -21.83
N GLY A 406 19.97 -13.50 -22.39
CA GLY A 406 19.61 -13.17 -23.77
C GLY A 406 19.62 -11.64 -23.99
N PRO A 407 20.06 -11.16 -25.16
CA PRO A 407 20.21 -9.73 -25.40
C PRO A 407 18.88 -8.97 -25.23
N LEU A 408 18.93 -7.81 -24.57
CA LEU A 408 17.80 -6.88 -24.36
C LEU A 408 17.20 -6.32 -25.68
N SER A 409 17.78 -6.67 -26.84
CA SER A 409 17.28 -6.34 -28.18
C SER A 409 17.61 -7.47 -29.17
N PRO A 410 16.65 -7.95 -29.97
CA PRO A 410 16.87 -9.05 -30.92
C PRO A 410 17.65 -8.67 -32.20
N SER A 411 18.35 -7.53 -32.26
CA SER A 411 18.90 -7.01 -33.52
C SER A 411 20.37 -6.57 -33.52
N THR A 412 21.13 -6.73 -32.44
CA THR A 412 22.56 -6.39 -32.44
C THR A 412 23.32 -7.21 -31.40
N ALA A 413 24.58 -7.54 -31.69
CA ALA A 413 25.48 -8.20 -30.75
C ALA A 413 25.43 -7.49 -29.37
N PRO A 414 25.50 -8.22 -28.25
CA PRO A 414 25.40 -7.61 -26.92
C PRO A 414 26.48 -6.53 -26.78
N PRO A 415 26.15 -5.29 -26.35
CA PRO A 415 27.14 -4.23 -26.22
C PRO A 415 28.23 -4.62 -25.23
N THR A 416 29.49 -4.71 -25.65
CA THR A 416 30.63 -5.12 -24.78
C THR A 416 30.86 -4.14 -23.64
N THR A 417 30.26 -2.95 -23.66
CA THR A 417 30.39 -1.95 -22.60
C THR A 417 29.40 -2.17 -21.47
N LEU A 418 29.89 -2.28 -20.24
CA LEU A 418 29.09 -2.19 -19.01
C LEU A 418 28.88 -0.73 -18.65
N ARG A 419 27.62 -0.36 -18.38
CA ARG A 419 27.22 0.97 -17.93
C ARG A 419 26.42 0.87 -16.65
N ILE A 420 26.86 1.59 -15.63
CA ILE A 420 26.22 1.62 -14.30
C ILE A 420 26.02 3.08 -13.89
N ILE A 421 24.85 3.40 -13.34
CA ILE A 421 24.56 4.67 -12.70
C ILE A 421 24.01 4.36 -11.30
N ILE A 422 24.70 4.79 -10.26
CA ILE A 422 24.27 4.63 -8.87
C ILE A 422 23.64 5.94 -8.40
N CYS A 423 22.37 5.85 -8.00
CA CYS A 423 21.56 6.96 -7.53
C CYS A 423 21.17 6.75 -6.07
N MET A 424 21.54 7.68 -5.20
CA MET A 424 21.33 7.58 -3.76
C MET A 424 21.42 8.97 -3.13
N SER A 425 20.47 9.35 -2.27
CA SER A 425 20.61 10.55 -1.45
C SER A 425 21.46 10.25 -0.20
N PRO A 426 22.15 11.25 0.39
CA PRO A 426 22.88 11.03 1.65
C PRO A 426 21.97 10.58 2.81
N ILE A 427 20.73 11.06 2.85
CA ILE A 427 19.75 10.56 3.83
C ILE A 427 19.43 9.08 3.56
N GLY A 428 19.37 8.67 2.30
CA GLY A 428 19.19 7.28 1.91
C GLY A 428 20.34 6.39 2.39
N SER A 429 21.59 6.88 2.38
CA SER A 429 22.76 6.11 2.83
C SER A 429 22.83 5.99 4.34
N GLU A 430 22.52 7.07 5.07
CA GLU A 430 22.34 7.04 6.52
C GLU A 430 21.25 6.04 6.94
N ARG A 431 20.11 6.01 6.22
CA ARG A 431 19.03 5.07 6.52
C ARG A 431 19.35 3.64 6.14
N LEU A 432 20.05 3.40 5.02
CA LEU A 432 20.51 2.06 4.67
C LEU A 432 21.42 1.49 5.77
N LYS A 433 22.35 2.30 6.28
CA LYS A 433 23.23 1.91 7.38
C LYS A 433 22.48 1.53 8.66
N LYS A 434 21.39 2.24 8.97
CA LYS A 434 20.56 1.95 10.15
C LYS A 434 19.60 0.77 9.94
N SER A 435 19.41 0.31 8.71
CA SER A 435 18.44 -0.74 8.40
C SER A 435 18.92 -2.13 8.79
N GLN A 436 18.01 -2.92 9.36
CA GLN A 436 18.28 -4.31 9.77
C GLN A 436 17.75 -5.34 8.76
N TYR A 437 16.66 -5.01 8.08
CA TYR A 437 16.01 -5.86 7.09
C TYR A 437 15.94 -5.10 5.77
N ILE A 438 16.55 -5.66 4.72
CA ILE A 438 16.55 -5.06 3.40
C ILE A 438 15.92 -5.99 2.37
N GLN A 439 15.33 -5.39 1.35
CA GLN A 439 14.89 -6.08 0.16
C GLN A 439 15.47 -5.46 -1.10
N SER A 440 15.72 -6.29 -2.10
CA SER A 440 16.12 -5.83 -3.42
C SER A 440 15.52 -6.66 -4.54
N ASP A 441 15.26 -5.99 -5.65
CA ASP A 441 14.74 -6.55 -6.88
C ASP A 441 15.22 -5.70 -8.05
N ILE A 442 15.00 -6.18 -9.28
CA ILE A 442 15.39 -5.55 -10.51
C ILE A 442 14.21 -5.38 -11.46
N GLY A 443 13.91 -4.12 -11.77
CA GLY A 443 12.86 -3.74 -12.71
C GLY A 443 13.37 -3.68 -14.16
N PHE A 444 12.61 -4.24 -15.09
CA PHE A 444 12.94 -4.25 -16.53
C PHE A 444 12.07 -3.28 -17.37
N ARG A 445 11.03 -2.70 -16.77
CA ARG A 445 9.98 -1.99 -17.53
C ARG A 445 10.21 -0.49 -17.66
N ARG A 446 11.05 0.08 -16.79
CA ARG A 446 11.06 1.51 -16.55
C ARG A 446 11.87 2.28 -17.58
N ILE A 447 13.10 1.85 -17.87
CA ILE A 447 14.00 2.54 -18.78
C ILE A 447 14.31 1.65 -19.98
N GLU A 448 14.23 2.20 -21.18
CA GLU A 448 14.57 1.46 -22.39
C GLU A 448 16.08 1.20 -22.46
N GLY A 449 16.47 -0.08 -22.55
CA GLY A 449 17.87 -0.51 -22.64
C GLY A 449 18.64 -0.56 -21.31
N PHE A 450 17.97 -0.29 -20.19
CA PHE A 450 18.55 -0.39 -18.84
C PHE A 450 17.59 -1.12 -17.91
N MET A 451 18.15 -1.87 -16.98
CA MET A 451 17.47 -2.43 -15.83
C MET A 451 17.62 -1.48 -14.64
N GLU A 452 16.70 -1.57 -13.68
CA GLU A 452 16.68 -0.73 -12.47
C GLU A 452 16.73 -1.64 -11.24
N PHE A 453 17.89 -1.76 -10.63
CA PHE A 453 18.07 -2.43 -9.35
C PHE A 453 17.71 -1.47 -8.22
N GLU A 454 16.90 -1.91 -7.27
CA GLU A 454 16.44 -1.11 -6.13
C GLU A 454 16.79 -1.80 -4.82
N MET A 455 17.16 -1.02 -3.79
CA MET A 455 17.19 -1.51 -2.41
C MET A 455 16.23 -0.70 -1.55
N ALA A 456 15.36 -1.40 -0.82
CA ALA A 456 14.33 -0.81 0.01
C ALA A 456 14.14 -1.61 1.30
N ALA A 457 13.48 -1.00 2.29
CA ALA A 457 13.04 -1.66 3.51
C ALA A 457 11.65 -1.18 3.94
N MET A 458 11.03 -1.91 4.86
CA MET A 458 9.87 -1.42 5.61
C MET A 458 10.41 -0.64 6.82
N ASP A 459 10.07 0.64 6.91
CA ASP A 459 10.24 1.38 8.16
C ASP A 459 9.20 0.85 9.15
N ARG A 460 9.64 0.19 10.24
CA ARG A 460 8.75 -0.46 11.21
C ARG A 460 7.91 0.55 12.00
N ILE A 461 8.42 1.77 12.20
CA ILE A 461 7.77 2.80 13.01
C ILE A 461 6.75 3.56 12.17
N ALA A 462 7.20 4.04 11.01
CA ALA A 462 6.36 4.69 10.02
C ALA A 462 5.49 3.68 9.25
N ASN A 463 5.69 2.37 9.40
CA ASN A 463 4.99 1.29 8.69
C ASN A 463 4.77 1.61 7.20
N THR A 464 5.85 2.06 6.54
CA THR A 464 5.88 2.46 5.14
C THR A 464 7.16 1.98 4.48
N SER A 465 7.12 1.74 3.18
CA SER A 465 8.32 1.43 2.41
C SER A 465 9.23 2.64 2.27
N VAL A 466 10.54 2.39 2.40
CA VAL A 466 11.62 3.37 2.22
C VAL A 466 12.57 2.83 1.17
N ILE A 467 12.83 3.63 0.13
CA ILE A 467 13.82 3.32 -0.90
C ILE A 467 15.14 3.97 -0.52
N PHE A 468 16.20 3.19 -0.42
CA PHE A 468 17.52 3.73 -0.08
C PHE A 468 18.24 4.23 -1.32
N LEU A 469 18.22 3.43 -2.39
CA LEU A 469 18.97 3.69 -3.61
C LEU A 469 18.32 3.02 -4.83
N ARG A 470 18.75 3.51 -6.00
CA ARG A 470 18.45 2.95 -7.32
C ARG A 470 19.73 2.83 -8.12
N VAL A 471 19.85 1.76 -8.89
CA VAL A 471 20.97 1.55 -9.80
C VAL A 471 20.44 1.24 -11.18
N TYR A 472 20.87 2.01 -12.16
CA TYR A 472 20.57 1.74 -13.57
C TYR A 472 21.75 1.04 -14.22
N LEU A 473 21.53 -0.18 -14.71
CA LEU A 473 22.57 -1.02 -15.29
C LEU A 473 22.08 -1.70 -16.57
N ASN A 474 22.97 -1.93 -17.54
CA ASN A 474 22.63 -2.58 -18.82
C ASN A 474 22.99 -4.07 -18.88
N ARG A 475 23.47 -4.66 -17.78
CA ARG A 475 23.93 -6.06 -17.67
C ARG A 475 23.59 -6.64 -16.30
N GLN A 476 23.18 -7.91 -16.22
CA GLN A 476 22.78 -8.55 -14.97
C GLN A 476 23.83 -9.50 -14.38
N THR A 477 25.07 -9.42 -14.88
CA THR A 477 26.16 -10.34 -14.54
C THR A 477 26.57 -10.25 -13.08
N ALA A 478 27.24 -11.29 -12.59
CA ALA A 478 27.77 -11.33 -11.23
C ALA A 478 28.82 -10.27 -10.96
N ALA A 479 29.72 -10.05 -11.92
CA ALA A 479 30.74 -9.02 -11.82
C ALA A 479 30.13 -7.60 -11.78
N ALA A 480 29.05 -7.34 -12.54
CA ALA A 480 28.35 -6.06 -12.47
C ALA A 480 27.73 -5.83 -11.07
N HIS A 481 27.07 -6.83 -10.50
CA HIS A 481 26.47 -6.70 -9.16
C HIS A 481 27.52 -6.61 -8.05
N HIS A 482 28.65 -7.31 -8.19
CA HIS A 482 29.79 -7.16 -7.29
C HIS A 482 30.31 -5.71 -7.27
N ILE A 483 30.56 -5.12 -8.44
CA ILE A 483 30.97 -3.71 -8.58
C ILE A 483 29.94 -2.78 -7.93
N ILE A 484 28.65 -2.99 -8.21
CA ILE A 484 27.57 -2.16 -7.66
C ILE A 484 27.59 -2.15 -6.13
N LEU A 485 27.73 -3.32 -5.50
CA LEU A 485 27.70 -3.44 -4.05
C LEU A 485 28.95 -2.85 -3.38
N SER A 486 30.12 -3.04 -3.99
CA SER A 486 31.35 -2.40 -3.52
C SER A 486 31.25 -0.88 -3.58
N GLU A 487 30.71 -0.32 -4.66
CA GLU A 487 30.51 1.12 -4.81
C GLU A 487 29.44 1.67 -3.87
N ILE A 488 28.34 0.94 -3.63
CA ILE A 488 27.33 1.31 -2.63
C ILE A 488 27.96 1.36 -1.24
N GLY A 489 28.77 0.36 -0.88
CA GLY A 489 29.51 0.33 0.39
C GLY A 489 30.39 1.56 0.58
N GLN A 490 31.17 1.93 -0.45
CA GLN A 490 32.01 3.14 -0.44
C GLN A 490 31.19 4.42 -0.30
N ILE A 491 30.04 4.52 -0.98
CA ILE A 491 29.15 5.69 -0.87
C ILE A 491 28.62 5.84 0.56
N VAL A 492 28.18 4.74 1.17
CA VAL A 492 27.70 4.75 2.56
C VAL A 492 28.81 5.11 3.53
N GLU A 493 30.02 4.60 3.34
CA GLU A 493 31.17 4.95 4.17
C GLU A 493 31.55 6.42 4.04
N GLN A 494 31.54 6.98 2.82
CA GLN A 494 31.80 8.40 2.58
C GLN A 494 30.76 9.31 3.25
N ASP A 495 29.49 8.93 3.22
CA ASP A 495 28.41 9.75 3.79
C ASP A 495 28.35 9.66 5.32
N THR A 496 28.59 8.46 5.87
CA THR A 496 28.29 8.16 7.27
C THR A 496 29.54 7.96 8.14
N GLY A 497 30.73 8.01 7.54
CA GLY A 497 32.02 7.78 8.20
C GLY A 497 32.32 6.33 8.58
N SER A 498 31.46 5.36 8.25
CA SER A 498 31.76 3.93 8.45
C SER A 498 31.03 3.04 7.45
N ALA A 499 31.60 1.86 7.20
CA ALA A 499 31.04 0.87 6.28
C ALA A 499 29.72 0.26 6.76
N ILE A 500 29.03 -0.40 5.82
CA ILE A 500 27.85 -1.23 6.09
C ILE A 500 28.31 -2.50 6.81
N TRP A 501 27.69 -2.82 7.93
CA TRP A 501 27.96 -4.06 8.66
C TRP A 501 26.89 -5.10 8.41
N TRP A 502 27.37 -6.30 8.12
CA TRP A 502 26.57 -7.49 7.94
C TRP A 502 26.71 -8.36 9.18
N ARG A 503 25.62 -8.66 9.88
CA ARG A 503 25.67 -9.44 11.13
C ARG A 503 26.44 -10.74 10.95
N HIS A 504 26.22 -11.45 9.84
CA HIS A 504 26.85 -12.75 9.56
C HIS A 504 28.38 -12.70 9.36
N LEU A 505 28.96 -11.50 9.19
CA LEU A 505 30.40 -11.28 9.09
C LEU A 505 30.96 -10.52 10.29
N HIS A 506 30.22 -9.55 10.83
CA HIS A 506 30.75 -8.54 11.75
C HIS A 506 30.31 -8.72 13.22
N ALA A 507 29.32 -9.57 13.50
CA ALA A 507 28.90 -9.82 14.88
C ALA A 507 29.91 -10.71 15.61
N ASP A 508 30.13 -10.44 16.90
CA ASP A 508 31.04 -11.22 17.74
C ASP A 508 30.43 -12.56 18.18
N SER A 509 29.09 -12.66 18.14
CA SER A 509 28.36 -13.88 18.49
C SER A 509 27.14 -14.12 17.62
N ALA A 510 26.69 -15.38 17.59
CA ALA A 510 25.46 -15.75 16.90
C ALA A 510 24.20 -15.11 17.52
N THR A 511 24.21 -14.68 18.78
CA THR A 511 23.03 -14.06 19.42
C THR A 511 23.02 -12.54 19.31
N GLU A 512 24.10 -11.92 18.83
CA GLU A 512 24.18 -10.47 18.70
C GLU A 512 23.29 -9.97 17.56
N THR A 513 22.47 -8.94 17.87
CA THR A 513 21.60 -8.27 16.91
C THR A 513 21.66 -6.74 17.07
N PRO A 514 22.86 -6.13 17.11
CA PRO A 514 22.98 -4.71 17.42
C PRO A 514 22.34 -3.85 16.33
N ALA A 515 21.86 -2.67 16.73
CA ALA A 515 21.36 -1.67 15.80
C ALA A 515 22.46 -1.26 14.80
N GLY A 516 22.08 -1.08 13.53
CA GLY A 516 23.03 -0.68 12.47
C GLY A 516 23.79 -1.85 11.81
N MET A 517 23.38 -3.10 12.05
CA MET A 517 23.81 -4.25 11.26
C MET A 517 22.65 -4.80 10.44
N ILE A 518 22.93 -5.17 9.19
CA ILE A 518 21.98 -5.91 8.36
C ILE A 518 21.88 -7.33 8.89
N LEU A 519 20.70 -7.68 9.39
CA LEU A 519 20.36 -9.01 9.92
C LEU A 519 19.91 -9.93 8.78
N GLN A 520 19.18 -9.39 7.81
CA GLN A 520 18.62 -10.16 6.70
C GLN A 520 18.49 -9.34 5.43
N TRP A 521 18.74 -10.01 4.31
CA TRP A 521 18.47 -9.52 2.97
C TRP A 521 17.59 -10.52 2.22
N THR A 522 16.38 -10.10 1.86
CA THR A 522 15.44 -10.88 1.04
C THR A 522 15.38 -10.30 -0.38
N GLY A 523 15.35 -11.12 -1.43
CA GLY A 523 15.16 -10.63 -2.79
C GLY A 523 14.82 -11.73 -3.78
N ASP A 524 14.09 -11.40 -4.83
CA ASP A 524 13.86 -12.26 -5.99
C ASP A 524 15.06 -12.12 -6.95
N GLN A 525 16.17 -12.76 -6.59
CA GLN A 525 17.46 -12.52 -7.23
C GLN A 525 17.68 -13.47 -8.41
N HIS A 526 17.99 -12.90 -9.58
CA HIS A 526 18.57 -13.64 -10.69
C HIS A 526 19.95 -14.22 -10.30
N GLY A 527 20.36 -15.33 -10.94
CA GLY A 527 21.59 -16.05 -10.60
C GLY A 527 22.87 -15.20 -10.59
N GLY A 528 23.02 -14.28 -11.54
CA GLY A 528 24.11 -13.31 -11.55
C GLY A 528 24.06 -12.34 -10.36
N GLN A 529 22.89 -11.91 -9.91
CA GLN A 529 22.78 -11.02 -8.75
C GLN A 529 23.15 -11.75 -7.46
N ALA A 530 22.59 -12.95 -7.26
CA ALA A 530 22.91 -13.80 -6.13
C ALA A 530 24.42 -14.12 -6.07
N LYS A 531 25.03 -14.47 -7.21
CA LYS A 531 26.47 -14.71 -7.30
C LYS A 531 27.28 -13.44 -7.04
N GLY A 532 26.85 -12.28 -7.54
CA GLY A 532 27.50 -10.99 -7.29
C GLY A 532 27.48 -10.58 -5.82
N ILE A 533 26.36 -10.81 -5.12
CA ILE A 533 26.26 -10.66 -3.66
C ILE A 533 27.24 -11.60 -2.97
N GLY A 534 27.28 -12.87 -3.38
CA GLY A 534 28.22 -13.86 -2.83
C GLY A 534 29.69 -13.43 -2.97
N LEU A 535 30.07 -12.91 -4.14
CA LEU A 535 31.42 -12.39 -4.41
C LEU A 535 31.74 -11.17 -3.53
N TYR A 536 30.80 -10.24 -3.38
CA TYR A 536 30.95 -9.07 -2.52
C TYR A 536 31.16 -9.48 -1.05
N LEU A 537 30.32 -10.36 -0.52
CA LEU A 537 30.45 -10.84 0.85
C LEU A 537 31.73 -11.66 1.06
N GLN A 538 32.16 -12.42 0.04
CA GLN A 538 33.43 -13.14 0.07
C GLN A 538 34.62 -12.17 0.14
N GLU A 539 34.61 -11.09 -0.64
CA GLU A 539 35.65 -10.06 -0.60
C GLU A 539 35.74 -9.42 0.79
N LEU A 540 34.61 -9.02 1.37
CA LEU A 540 34.57 -8.50 2.74
C LEU A 540 35.14 -9.51 3.75
N ALA A 541 34.75 -10.78 3.63
CA ALA A 541 35.22 -11.84 4.53
C ALA A 541 36.72 -12.13 4.40
N GLN A 542 37.31 -12.00 3.21
CA GLN A 542 38.75 -12.18 3.01
C GLN A 542 39.58 -11.13 3.77
N GLY A 543 39.01 -9.94 3.98
CA GLY A 543 39.61 -8.90 4.82
C GLY A 543 39.56 -9.20 6.32
N MET A 544 38.85 -10.26 6.75
CA MET A 544 38.64 -10.59 8.16
C MET A 544 39.59 -11.70 8.66
N PRO A 545 40.18 -11.56 9.86
CA PRO A 545 41.02 -12.60 10.45
C PRO A 545 40.23 -13.91 10.65
N ASN A 546 40.82 -15.06 10.32
CA ASN A 546 40.31 -16.39 10.64
C ASN A 546 38.96 -16.82 10.01
N TRP A 547 38.45 -16.15 8.97
CA TRP A 547 37.13 -16.43 8.40
C TRP A 547 36.93 -17.90 7.96
N VAL A 548 37.95 -18.51 7.34
CA VAL A 548 37.88 -19.90 6.86
C VAL A 548 37.70 -20.87 8.04
N GLN A 549 38.42 -20.65 9.14
CA GLN A 549 38.31 -21.48 10.33
C GLN A 549 36.96 -21.29 11.02
N ASP A 550 36.44 -20.06 11.03
CA ASP A 550 35.12 -19.74 11.58
C ASP A 550 33.97 -20.41 10.79
N LYS A 551 34.02 -20.36 9.44
CA LYS A 551 33.01 -20.99 8.58
C LYS A 551 33.09 -22.53 8.54
N ILE A 552 34.29 -23.10 8.67
CA ILE A 552 34.48 -24.55 8.82
C ILE A 552 33.96 -25.02 10.20
N ARG A 553 34.27 -24.29 11.28
CA ARG A 553 33.73 -24.58 12.63
C ARG A 553 32.21 -24.50 12.68
N SER A 554 31.62 -23.52 11.98
CA SER A 554 30.17 -23.35 11.87
C SER A 554 29.51 -24.18 10.76
N LYS A 555 30.19 -25.13 10.10
CA LYS A 555 29.58 -26.09 9.14
C LYS A 555 28.64 -25.45 8.08
N PHE A 556 28.99 -24.24 7.64
CA PHE A 556 28.11 -23.24 7.02
C PHE A 556 27.35 -23.62 5.73
N ALA A 557 27.95 -24.36 4.80
CA ALA A 557 27.37 -24.54 3.46
C ALA A 557 26.04 -25.33 3.43
N PHE A 558 25.86 -26.30 4.35
CA PHE A 558 24.61 -27.04 4.49
C PHE A 558 23.57 -26.30 5.34
N SER A 559 24.05 -25.41 6.21
CA SER A 559 23.26 -24.63 7.16
C SER A 559 22.50 -23.47 6.49
N ALA A 560 23.00 -22.94 5.37
CA ALA A 560 22.33 -21.84 4.66
C ALA A 560 21.06 -22.25 3.87
N LEU A 561 20.74 -23.55 3.78
CA LEU A 561 19.64 -24.07 2.95
C LEU A 561 18.36 -24.40 3.73
N CYS A 562 18.41 -24.43 5.06
CA CYS A 562 17.31 -24.87 5.94
C CYS A 562 17.51 -24.24 7.32
N TRP A 563 16.47 -23.64 7.90
CA TRP A 563 16.60 -22.90 9.16
C TRP A 563 17.10 -23.78 10.30
N GLU A 564 16.59 -25.01 10.43
CA GLU A 564 16.95 -26.00 11.45
C GLU A 564 18.42 -26.40 11.39
N ARG A 565 19.06 -26.18 10.24
CA ARG A 565 20.49 -26.36 10.06
C ARG A 565 21.23 -25.04 10.05
N SER A 566 20.54 -23.92 9.88
CA SER A 566 21.10 -22.57 9.87
C SER A 566 21.58 -22.15 11.26
N PHE A 567 22.58 -21.29 11.29
CA PHE A 567 23.01 -20.57 12.50
C PHE A 567 22.33 -19.20 12.58
N ILE A 568 21.21 -19.00 11.87
CA ILE A 568 20.40 -17.79 11.99
C ILE A 568 19.52 -17.98 13.23
N PRO A 569 19.61 -17.08 14.23
CA PRO A 569 18.72 -17.08 15.38
C PRO A 569 17.26 -17.13 14.93
N GLU A 570 16.47 -17.95 15.62
CA GLU A 570 15.07 -18.17 15.30
C GLU A 570 14.27 -16.86 15.24
N ASP A 571 14.52 -15.97 16.17
CA ASP A 571 13.88 -14.66 16.24
C ASP A 571 14.23 -13.78 15.03
N VAL A 572 15.49 -13.77 14.59
CA VAL A 572 15.91 -13.06 13.36
C VAL A 572 15.22 -13.66 12.13
N TRP A 573 15.17 -15.00 12.04
CA TRP A 573 14.52 -15.70 10.93
C TRP A 573 13.03 -15.39 10.85
N LYS A 574 12.32 -15.44 11.98
CA LYS A 574 10.88 -15.20 12.09
C LYS A 574 10.47 -13.73 11.91
N ALA A 575 11.32 -12.79 12.36
CA ALA A 575 11.11 -11.36 12.19
C ALA A 575 11.26 -10.90 10.73
N GLY A 576 12.04 -11.66 9.96
CA GLY A 576 12.22 -11.53 8.53
C GLY A 576 10.94 -11.53 7.70
N GLU A 577 10.95 -10.82 6.57
CA GLU A 577 9.94 -11.03 5.54
C GLU A 577 10.33 -12.22 4.65
N ALA A 578 9.48 -13.24 4.63
CA ALA A 578 9.64 -14.43 3.77
C ALA A 578 9.22 -14.20 2.31
N HIS A 579 8.87 -12.97 1.93
CA HIS A 579 8.35 -12.64 0.59
C HIS A 579 8.86 -11.29 0.08
N SER A 580 8.90 -11.12 -1.24
CA SER A 580 9.32 -9.91 -1.97
C SER A 580 8.21 -8.85 -2.15
N ASN A 581 7.06 -8.99 -1.49
CA ASN A 581 5.91 -8.11 -1.70
C ASN A 581 6.22 -6.62 -1.51
N LEU A 582 7.12 -6.28 -0.57
CA LEU A 582 7.51 -4.90 -0.29
C LEU A 582 8.21 -4.31 -1.52
N ILE A 583 9.26 -4.97 -2.03
CA ILE A 583 10.03 -4.44 -3.17
C ILE A 583 9.20 -4.45 -4.46
N GLU A 584 8.35 -5.46 -4.67
CA GLU A 584 7.39 -5.48 -5.78
C GLU A 584 6.43 -4.28 -5.73
N SER A 585 5.95 -3.90 -4.54
CA SER A 585 5.10 -2.73 -4.36
C SER A 585 5.87 -1.43 -4.62
N VAL A 586 7.15 -1.35 -4.26
CA VAL A 586 8.01 -0.20 -4.54
C VAL A 586 8.19 -0.02 -6.05
N HIS A 587 8.50 -1.09 -6.78
CA HIS A 587 8.54 -1.09 -8.23
C HIS A 587 7.20 -0.69 -8.83
N ALA A 588 6.09 -1.24 -8.33
CA ALA A 588 4.76 -0.92 -8.83
C ALA A 588 4.40 0.57 -8.64
N ASP A 589 4.79 1.17 -7.51
CA ASP A 589 4.55 2.59 -7.23
C ASP A 589 5.36 3.48 -8.19
N VAL A 590 6.67 3.26 -8.32
CA VAL A 590 7.50 4.11 -9.19
C VAL A 590 7.17 3.94 -10.68
N ASN A 591 6.70 2.77 -11.09
CA ASN A 591 6.22 2.54 -12.45
C ASN A 591 4.99 3.38 -12.81
N ARG A 592 4.24 3.89 -11.81
CA ARG A 592 3.13 4.84 -12.05
C ARG A 592 3.62 6.20 -12.51
N GLU A 593 4.85 6.59 -12.17
CA GLU A 593 5.50 7.81 -12.66
C GLU A 593 5.88 7.71 -14.15
N GLY A 594 6.00 6.49 -14.66
CA GLY A 594 6.21 6.21 -16.07
C GLY A 594 6.95 4.92 -16.33
N VAL A 595 6.60 4.27 -17.44
CA VAL A 595 7.30 3.09 -17.99
C VAL A 595 7.81 3.42 -19.40
N ARG A 596 8.84 2.68 -19.85
CA ARG A 596 9.54 2.91 -21.13
C ARG A 596 9.99 4.37 -21.29
N CYS A 597 10.63 4.87 -20.25
CA CYS A 597 11.23 6.19 -20.21
C CYS A 597 12.60 6.17 -20.91
N THR A 598 13.01 7.33 -21.40
CA THR A 598 14.40 7.59 -21.75
C THR A 598 15.26 7.53 -20.49
N LEU A 599 16.58 7.34 -20.63
CA LEU A 599 17.47 7.21 -19.46
C LEU A 599 17.42 8.45 -18.55
N VAL A 600 17.49 9.64 -19.13
CA VAL A 600 17.36 10.90 -18.39
C VAL A 600 15.98 11.04 -17.74
N GLY A 601 14.92 10.70 -18.48
CA GLY A 601 13.55 10.81 -17.97
C GLY A 601 13.27 9.85 -16.81
N GLY A 602 13.68 8.59 -16.93
CA GLY A 602 13.57 7.60 -15.86
C GLY A 602 14.36 7.99 -14.60
N LEU A 603 15.59 8.49 -14.78
CA LEU A 603 16.43 8.97 -13.68
C LEU A 603 15.79 10.15 -12.95
N LYS A 604 15.35 11.18 -13.67
CA LYS A 604 14.70 12.37 -13.08
C LYS A 604 13.41 12.01 -12.33
N LYS A 605 12.57 11.15 -12.91
CA LYS A 605 11.36 10.66 -12.26
C LYS A 605 11.68 9.83 -11.02
N GLY A 606 12.73 9.01 -11.07
CA GLY A 606 13.21 8.23 -9.91
C GLY A 606 13.65 9.16 -8.79
N GLN A 607 14.47 10.18 -9.12
CA GLN A 607 14.90 11.20 -8.18
C GLN A 607 13.73 11.95 -7.55
N ALA A 608 12.76 12.39 -8.34
CA ALA A 608 11.59 13.12 -7.84
C ALA A 608 10.76 12.25 -6.89
N PHE A 609 10.54 10.98 -7.26
CA PHE A 609 9.80 10.02 -6.45
C PHE A 609 10.50 9.71 -5.12
N ASP A 610 11.81 9.45 -5.15
CA ASP A 610 12.58 9.14 -3.94
C ASP A 610 12.64 10.36 -3.00
N LYS A 611 12.86 11.57 -3.55
CA LYS A 611 12.80 12.82 -2.76
C LYS A 611 11.43 13.03 -2.11
N MET A 612 10.35 12.77 -2.84
CA MET A 612 8.99 12.86 -2.30
C MET A 612 8.79 11.85 -1.15
N LYS A 613 9.22 10.59 -1.31
CA LYS A 613 9.11 9.55 -0.29
C LYS A 613 9.92 9.90 0.97
N MET A 614 11.16 10.35 0.80
CA MET A 614 12.00 10.81 1.92
C MET A 614 11.37 12.00 2.64
N LYS A 615 10.86 12.99 1.89
CA LYS A 615 10.22 14.16 2.51
C LYS A 615 8.95 13.81 3.26
N THR A 616 8.20 12.84 2.76
CA THR A 616 7.01 12.32 3.43
C THR A 616 7.37 11.65 4.76
N LEU A 617 8.49 10.92 4.79
CA LEU A 617 8.98 10.27 6.01
C LEU A 617 9.50 11.30 7.02
N GLU A 618 10.28 12.29 6.59
CA GLU A 618 10.70 13.41 7.46
C GLU A 618 9.50 14.14 8.07
N VAL A 619 8.43 14.35 7.30
CA VAL A 619 7.20 14.98 7.81
C VAL A 619 6.50 14.10 8.84
N PHE A 620 6.58 12.78 8.69
CA PHE A 620 6.10 11.85 9.71
C PHE A 620 6.97 11.88 10.96
N GLU A 621 8.29 11.92 10.84
CA GLU A 621 9.19 11.98 12.00
C GLU A 621 9.06 13.31 12.75
N ASP A 622 9.05 14.44 12.02
CA ASP A 622 8.99 15.77 12.62
C ASP A 622 7.60 16.13 13.19
N PHE A 623 6.52 15.57 12.62
CA PHE A 623 5.15 16.01 12.92
C PHE A 623 4.13 14.87 13.16
N ASN A 624 4.54 13.60 13.06
CA ASN A 624 3.66 12.41 13.11
C ASN A 624 2.52 12.43 12.06
N ILE A 625 2.73 13.14 10.95
CA ILE A 625 1.77 13.27 9.86
C ILE A 625 2.04 12.20 8.79
N ARG A 626 1.05 11.32 8.57
CA ARG A 626 1.13 10.26 7.55
C ARG A 626 0.64 10.76 6.18
N PRO A 627 1.13 10.18 5.07
CA PRO A 627 0.65 10.51 3.72
C PRO A 627 -0.79 10.07 3.42
N SER A 628 -1.40 9.28 4.31
CA SER A 628 -2.76 8.80 4.14
C SER A 628 -3.56 8.93 5.44
N ASN A 629 -4.88 9.08 5.32
CA ASN A 629 -5.80 9.13 6.47
C ASN A 629 -5.94 7.78 7.20
N LYS A 630 -5.25 6.73 6.76
CA LYS A 630 -5.22 5.43 7.45
C LYS A 630 -4.31 5.53 8.66
N SER A 631 -4.59 4.75 9.72
CA SER A 631 -3.75 4.78 10.93
C SER A 631 -2.32 4.34 10.65
N GLY A 632 -2.13 3.48 9.64
CA GLY A 632 -0.84 2.85 9.37
C GLY A 632 -0.44 1.87 10.47
N HIS A 633 -1.37 1.39 11.28
CA HIS A 633 -1.07 0.39 12.31
C HIS A 633 -0.93 -1.03 11.71
N VAL A 634 -0.07 -1.85 12.30
CA VAL A 634 0.22 -3.22 11.81
C VAL A 634 -1.04 -4.09 11.84
N SER A 635 -1.93 -3.92 12.83
CA SER A 635 -3.19 -4.69 12.88
C SER A 635 -4.17 -4.35 11.75
N GLU A 636 -4.16 -3.13 11.21
CA GLU A 636 -4.93 -2.84 9.99
C GLU A 636 -4.39 -3.62 8.78
N ASN A 637 -3.07 -3.78 8.69
CA ASN A 637 -2.44 -4.56 7.62
C ASN A 637 -2.81 -6.04 7.78
N ALA A 638 -2.84 -6.57 9.01
CA ALA A 638 -3.31 -7.91 9.31
C ALA A 638 -4.78 -8.11 8.89
N ILE A 639 -5.68 -7.20 9.26
CA ILE A 639 -7.11 -7.24 8.86
C ILE A 639 -7.24 -7.22 7.33
N LYS A 640 -6.52 -6.32 6.64
CA LYS A 640 -6.52 -6.26 5.16
C LYS A 640 -5.99 -7.54 4.55
N SER A 641 -4.94 -8.12 5.11
CA SER A 641 -4.37 -9.40 4.68
C SER A 641 -5.39 -10.53 4.80
N LEU A 642 -6.05 -10.65 5.95
CA LEU A 642 -7.12 -11.63 6.18
C LEU A 642 -8.29 -11.47 5.20
N LYS A 643 -8.78 -10.23 5.02
CA LYS A 643 -9.84 -9.94 4.03
C LYS A 643 -9.43 -10.32 2.61
N ARG A 644 -8.20 -9.97 2.19
CA ARG A 644 -7.69 -10.31 0.85
C ARG A 644 -7.62 -11.82 0.63
N LYS A 645 -7.09 -12.56 1.62
CA LYS A 645 -7.04 -14.03 1.57
C LYS A 645 -8.44 -14.63 1.48
N ASN A 646 -9.38 -14.14 2.28
CA ASN A 646 -10.75 -14.66 2.24
C ASN A 646 -11.43 -14.40 0.88
N VAL A 647 -11.29 -13.18 0.33
CA VAL A 647 -11.78 -12.86 -1.01
C VAL A 647 -11.12 -13.72 -2.09
N ALA A 648 -9.82 -14.00 -1.98
CA ALA A 648 -9.12 -14.89 -2.91
C ALA A 648 -9.66 -16.33 -2.84
N ASN A 649 -9.88 -16.85 -1.64
CA ASN A 649 -10.49 -18.17 -1.43
C ASN A 649 -11.89 -18.24 -2.05
N HIS A 650 -12.76 -17.27 -1.77
CA HIS A 650 -14.09 -17.18 -2.39
C HIS A 650 -14.03 -17.15 -3.92
N ARG A 651 -13.10 -16.39 -4.50
CA ARG A 651 -12.91 -16.35 -5.97
C ARG A 651 -12.46 -17.68 -6.54
N ASN A 652 -11.58 -18.40 -5.83
CA ASN A 652 -11.11 -19.71 -6.26
C ASN A 652 -12.24 -20.74 -6.19
N LEU A 653 -13.01 -20.77 -5.10
CA LEU A 653 -14.17 -21.65 -4.97
C LEU A 653 -15.22 -21.36 -6.04
N SER A 654 -15.56 -20.09 -6.28
CA SER A 654 -16.47 -19.68 -7.36
C SER A 654 -16.01 -20.15 -8.74
N LYS A 655 -14.69 -20.14 -9.01
CA LYS A 655 -14.15 -20.66 -10.28
C LYS A 655 -14.27 -22.18 -10.39
N GLU A 656 -14.11 -22.90 -9.29
CA GLU A 656 -14.32 -24.35 -9.29
C GLU A 656 -15.82 -24.68 -9.45
N ASP A 657 -16.72 -23.95 -8.81
CA ASP A 657 -18.17 -24.08 -9.01
C ASP A 657 -18.58 -23.80 -10.46
N GLU A 658 -18.00 -22.78 -11.10
CA GLU A 658 -18.19 -22.51 -12.53
C GLU A 658 -17.73 -23.68 -13.41
N LYS A 659 -16.60 -24.33 -13.07
CA LYS A 659 -16.13 -25.53 -13.79
C LYS A 659 -17.05 -26.72 -13.60
N ILE A 660 -17.51 -26.96 -12.36
CA ILE A 660 -18.44 -28.05 -12.04
C ILE A 660 -19.77 -27.83 -12.78
N SER A 661 -20.31 -26.61 -12.72
CA SER A 661 -21.53 -26.22 -13.46
C SER A 661 -21.36 -26.44 -14.96
N ALA A 662 -20.26 -25.97 -15.55
CA ALA A 662 -19.96 -26.19 -16.97
C ALA A 662 -19.79 -27.68 -17.34
N HIS A 663 -19.30 -28.51 -16.41
CA HIS A 663 -19.21 -29.96 -16.59
C HIS A 663 -20.59 -30.63 -16.51
N ASN A 664 -21.40 -30.26 -15.53
CA ASN A 664 -22.77 -30.75 -15.36
C ASN A 664 -23.65 -30.39 -16.57
N ASP A 665 -23.55 -29.17 -17.08
CA ASP A 665 -24.23 -28.74 -18.32
C ASP A 665 -23.82 -29.60 -19.53
N LYS A 666 -22.54 -29.96 -19.62
CA LYS A 666 -22.02 -30.82 -20.70
C LYS A 666 -22.50 -32.27 -20.53
N ALA A 667 -22.59 -32.77 -19.30
CA ALA A 667 -23.11 -34.09 -19.00
C ALA A 667 -24.61 -34.16 -19.34
N GLN A 668 -25.39 -33.16 -18.90
CA GLN A 668 -26.82 -33.05 -19.20
C GLN A 668 -27.10 -32.99 -20.71
N LYS A 669 -26.38 -32.13 -21.46
CA LYS A 669 -26.49 -32.09 -22.93
C LYS A 669 -26.17 -33.44 -23.60
N SER A 670 -25.22 -34.19 -23.04
CA SER A 670 -24.85 -35.52 -23.57
C SER A 670 -25.95 -36.55 -23.26
N TYR A 671 -26.55 -36.47 -22.07
CA TYR A 671 -27.69 -37.28 -21.66
C TYR A 671 -28.93 -37.00 -22.52
N ASP A 672 -29.28 -35.72 -22.74
CA ASP A 672 -30.42 -35.32 -23.58
C ASP A 672 -30.24 -35.79 -25.03
N ALA A 673 -29.01 -35.70 -25.57
CA ALA A 673 -28.68 -36.21 -26.89
C ALA A 673 -28.81 -37.73 -26.98
N TRP A 674 -28.38 -38.46 -25.94
CA TRP A 674 -28.56 -39.90 -25.84
C TRP A 674 -30.04 -40.29 -25.76
N GLN A 675 -30.83 -39.61 -24.92
CA GLN A 675 -32.28 -39.84 -24.83
C GLN A 675 -32.98 -39.62 -26.18
N LYS A 676 -32.64 -38.52 -26.87
CA LYS A 676 -33.20 -38.21 -28.20
C LYS A 676 -32.82 -39.27 -29.24
N ALA A 677 -31.56 -39.70 -29.25
CA ALA A 677 -31.09 -40.76 -30.15
C ALA A 677 -31.82 -42.08 -29.85
N SER A 678 -31.91 -42.47 -28.58
CA SER A 678 -32.57 -43.69 -28.11
C SER A 678 -34.05 -43.73 -28.52
N LYS A 679 -34.77 -42.62 -28.32
CA LYS A 679 -36.17 -42.48 -28.77
C LYS A 679 -36.29 -42.59 -30.29
N SER A 680 -35.36 -41.99 -31.05
CA SER A 680 -35.34 -42.09 -32.52
C SER A 680 -35.08 -43.53 -33.00
N GLN A 681 -34.18 -44.26 -32.32
CA GLN A 681 -33.92 -45.66 -32.59
C GLN A 681 -35.15 -46.54 -32.27
N GLN A 682 -35.86 -46.27 -31.17
CA GLN A 682 -37.09 -46.98 -30.83
C GLN A 682 -38.20 -46.74 -31.86
N ILE A 683 -38.37 -45.50 -32.33
CA ILE A 683 -39.32 -45.17 -33.41
C ILE A 683 -38.95 -45.90 -34.70
N ALA A 684 -37.67 -45.86 -35.11
CA ALA A 684 -37.19 -46.59 -36.29
C ALA A 684 -37.40 -48.11 -36.16
N ALA A 685 -37.17 -48.68 -34.97
CA ALA A 685 -37.44 -50.09 -34.68
C ALA A 685 -38.94 -50.43 -34.73
N GLY A 686 -39.82 -49.53 -34.25
CA GLY A 686 -41.27 -49.68 -34.33
C GLY A 686 -41.80 -49.62 -35.76
N ILE A 687 -41.27 -48.70 -36.57
CA ILE A 687 -41.58 -48.58 -38.00
C ILE A 687 -41.18 -49.85 -38.77
N LEU A 688 -40.06 -50.50 -38.42
CA LEU A 688 -39.64 -51.76 -39.03
C LEU A 688 -40.57 -52.96 -38.70
N ARG A 689 -41.32 -52.92 -37.59
CA ARG A 689 -42.29 -53.98 -37.23
C ARG A 689 -43.62 -53.90 -37.98
N GLY A 690 -43.90 -52.78 -38.67
CA GLY A 690 -45.17 -52.53 -39.36
C GLY A 690 -45.13 -52.66 -40.89
N VAL A 691 -44.00 -53.07 -41.48
CA VAL A 691 -43.85 -53.20 -42.94
C VAL A 691 -43.89 -54.67 -43.34
N ASN A 692 -44.88 -55.05 -44.15
CA ASN A 692 -45.00 -56.40 -44.73
C ASN A 692 -43.74 -56.69 -45.60
N PRO A 693 -43.06 -57.85 -45.44
CA PRO A 693 -41.85 -58.21 -46.19
C PRO A 693 -41.94 -58.11 -47.71
N GLU A 694 -43.14 -58.10 -48.29
CA GLU A 694 -43.34 -58.10 -49.74
C GLU A 694 -43.47 -56.70 -50.36
N THR A 695 -43.67 -55.63 -49.58
CA THR A 695 -43.80 -54.27 -50.14
C THR A 695 -42.46 -53.52 -50.11
N GLN A 696 -41.79 -53.50 -51.27
CA GLN A 696 -40.62 -52.70 -51.64
C GLN A 696 -39.32 -52.95 -50.85
N ARG A 697 -38.53 -53.90 -51.34
CA ARG A 697 -37.12 -54.18 -50.97
C ARG A 697 -36.24 -52.91 -50.83
N ALA A 698 -36.48 -51.89 -51.66
CA ALA A 698 -35.77 -50.62 -51.61
C ALA A 698 -36.10 -49.80 -50.35
N LEU A 699 -37.38 -49.68 -49.98
CA LEU A 699 -37.80 -48.98 -48.75
C LEU A 699 -37.30 -49.70 -47.49
N TYR A 700 -37.30 -51.03 -47.49
CA TYR A 700 -36.77 -51.81 -46.38
C TYR A 700 -35.26 -51.61 -46.20
N GLN A 701 -34.48 -51.62 -47.28
CA GLN A 701 -33.03 -51.34 -47.23
C GLN A 701 -32.74 -49.93 -46.73
N THR A 702 -33.46 -48.91 -47.22
CA THR A 702 -33.29 -47.53 -46.76
C THR A 702 -33.63 -47.40 -45.27
N ARG A 703 -34.76 -47.97 -44.82
CA ARG A 703 -35.17 -47.92 -43.40
C ARG A 703 -34.24 -48.72 -42.49
N PHE A 704 -33.71 -49.84 -42.94
CA PHE A 704 -32.71 -50.62 -42.21
C PHE A 704 -31.39 -49.87 -42.08
N GLN A 705 -30.93 -49.20 -43.14
CA GLN A 705 -29.75 -48.32 -43.09
C GLN A 705 -29.96 -47.14 -42.12
N GLU A 706 -31.15 -46.54 -42.11
CA GLU A 706 -31.50 -45.50 -41.14
C GLU A 706 -31.49 -46.02 -39.70
N PHE A 707 -32.11 -47.17 -39.43
CA PHE A 707 -32.06 -47.81 -38.11
C PHE A 707 -30.63 -48.08 -37.64
N THR A 708 -29.77 -48.57 -38.54
CA THR A 708 -28.37 -48.86 -38.23
C THR A 708 -27.59 -47.58 -37.92
N LYS A 709 -27.83 -46.50 -38.69
CA LYS A 709 -27.27 -45.17 -38.42
C LYS A 709 -27.72 -44.62 -37.06
N PHE A 710 -29.00 -44.76 -36.72
CA PHE A 710 -29.53 -44.32 -35.42
C PHE A 710 -28.93 -45.12 -34.26
N ARG A 711 -28.81 -46.44 -34.39
CA ARG A 711 -28.15 -47.29 -33.40
C ARG A 711 -26.70 -46.87 -33.14
N GLN A 712 -25.91 -46.65 -34.19
CA GLN A 712 -24.54 -46.16 -34.05
C GLN A 712 -24.45 -44.75 -33.47
N ALA A 713 -25.48 -43.92 -33.67
CA ALA A 713 -25.57 -42.60 -33.03
C ALA A 713 -25.87 -42.73 -31.54
N CYS A 714 -26.77 -43.64 -31.15
CA CYS A 714 -27.07 -43.97 -29.75
C CYS A 714 -25.83 -44.47 -29.00
N GLU A 715 -25.13 -45.46 -29.55
CA GLU A 715 -23.93 -46.05 -28.94
C GLU A 715 -22.81 -45.00 -28.78
N ARG A 716 -22.63 -44.11 -29.77
CA ARG A 716 -21.67 -42.99 -29.67
C ARG A 716 -22.09 -41.95 -28.63
N ALA A 717 -23.38 -41.63 -28.53
CA ALA A 717 -23.88 -40.68 -27.53
C ALA A 717 -23.76 -41.25 -26.11
N GLU A 718 -24.10 -42.52 -25.92
CA GLU A 718 -23.94 -43.24 -24.65
C GLU A 718 -22.47 -43.31 -24.22
N GLY A 719 -21.56 -43.65 -25.15
CA GLY A 719 -20.13 -43.66 -24.86
C GLY A 719 -19.58 -42.28 -24.50
N LYS A 720 -20.11 -41.19 -25.08
CA LYS A 720 -19.75 -39.82 -24.70
C LYS A 720 -20.28 -39.43 -23.31
N TYR A 721 -21.48 -39.88 -22.96
CA TYR A 721 -22.06 -39.66 -21.64
C TYR A 721 -21.27 -40.42 -20.56
N LYS A 722 -21.04 -41.72 -20.76
CA LYS A 722 -20.27 -42.58 -19.85
C LYS A 722 -18.81 -42.17 -19.64
N LYS A 723 -18.20 -41.45 -20.60
CA LYS A 723 -16.85 -40.89 -20.44
C LYS A 723 -16.82 -39.57 -19.66
N ARG A 724 -17.98 -38.96 -19.41
CA ARG A 724 -18.12 -37.64 -18.78
C ARG A 724 -18.70 -37.72 -17.37
N CYS A 725 -19.51 -38.75 -17.09
CA CYS A 725 -19.70 -39.26 -15.74
C CYS A 725 -18.43 -39.99 -15.29
#